data_AF-A0A3P9Q4N6-F1
#
_entry.id   AF-A0A3P9Q4N6-F1
#
_cell.length_a   1.000
_cell.length_b   1.000
_cell.length_c   1.000
_cell.angle_alpha   90.00
_cell.angle_beta   90.00
_cell.angle_gamma   90.00
#
_symmetry.space_group_name_H-M   'P 1'
#
loop_
_entity.id
_entity.type
_entity.pdbx_description
1 polymer ?
#
loop_
_entity_poly.entity_id
_entity_poly.type
_entity_poly.pdbx_seq_one_letter_code
_entity_poly.pdbx_strand_id
1 'polypeptide(L)'
;MSSSPLSKKRRLSGTETKTGSHCSSSNSVRTDLSHTPANGMAKNGNDAEIDEGLYSRQLYVLGHEAMKRMQNSNVLISGMRGLGVEIAKNVILGGVRSVTVHDQGDAEWRDLSSQFYLREEDLGKNRAEVSQPRLAELNNYVPVTAYTGALTEDYLTKFQVVVLTNSNLDEQKHLGDLCHSKGVKLVVADTRGLFGQLFCDFGEEMIVYDTNGEQPLSAMISMITKDNPGVVTCLDEARHGFESGDYVTFTEIQGMTDLNGCQPVEIKVLGPYTFSICDTTGFSDYVRGGIVSQVKMPKKISFKSLSSSMAEPDFIVTDFAKFDRPGQLHIGFQAIHAFKQKHNRLPTPWSQADGEELLTLAKELNSAQTESAKVEQLDEALIKKMSYLAAGDLSPVNAFIGGVAAQEVMKASTGKFMPVMQWLYFDALECLSEGEEVMLTEEECSPRNCRYDGQIAVFGSKLQKILADQRYFLVGAGAIGCELLKNFAMIGLASEEGEVIVTDMDTIEKSNLNRQFLFRPSDVTKMKSDTAAAAVKQMNPSFKITAHQNRVGPETERVYDDDFFESLNGVSNALDNVDARMYMDRRCVYYRKPLLESGTLGTKGNIQVVIPFVTESYSSSQDPPEKSIPICTLKNFPNAIEHTLQWARDEFEGLFKQAPENAMQYLTDSKFMERTLKLPGAQPVEVLDAVYKSVVTDCPHSWADCVAWARNHWQCQYSNNIRQLLHNFPPDQLTSSGAPFWSGPKRCPHPLDFSTSNVRRMFRISTS
;
A
#
# COMPACT_ATOMS: atom_id res chain seq x y z
N MET A 1 -17.63 -30.34 11.55
CA MET A 1 -16.88 -31.24 10.65
C MET A 1 -16.57 -30.44 9.40
N SER A 2 -15.38 -29.82 9.36
CA SER A 2 -14.97 -28.90 8.31
C SER A 2 -14.36 -29.67 7.14
N SER A 3 -14.81 -29.35 5.92
CA SER A 3 -14.19 -29.78 4.68
C SER A 3 -13.05 -28.82 4.35
N SER A 4 -11.82 -29.32 4.37
CA SER A 4 -10.59 -28.60 4.00
C SER A 4 -10.62 -28.14 2.52
N PRO A 5 -10.08 -26.96 2.19
CA PRO A 5 -9.85 -26.57 0.80
C PRO A 5 -8.68 -27.36 0.19
N LEU A 6 -8.79 -27.62 -1.11
CA LEU A 6 -7.92 -28.49 -1.91
C LEU A 6 -6.44 -28.06 -1.88
N SER A 7 -5.60 -28.97 -1.41
CA SER A 7 -4.14 -28.88 -1.47
C SER A 7 -3.62 -28.80 -2.91
N LYS A 8 -2.87 -27.75 -3.25
CA LYS A 8 -1.94 -27.78 -4.40
C LYS A 8 -0.87 -28.83 -4.10
N LYS A 9 -0.78 -29.91 -4.90
CA LYS A 9 0.29 -30.91 -4.79
C LYS A 9 1.07 -31.08 -6.09
N ARG A 10 2.39 -31.10 -5.90
CA ARG A 10 3.50 -31.72 -6.66
C ARG A 10 3.67 -31.38 -8.14
N ARG A 11 4.72 -30.59 -8.43
CA ARG A 11 5.59 -30.81 -9.59
C ARG A 11 6.63 -31.88 -9.21
N LEU A 12 6.67 -32.99 -9.94
CA LEU A 12 7.79 -33.93 -9.90
C LEU A 12 8.87 -33.44 -10.88
N SER A 13 10.11 -33.34 -10.39
CA SER A 13 11.30 -33.08 -11.19
C SER A 13 11.62 -34.31 -12.04
N GLY A 14 11.56 -34.17 -13.36
CA GLY A 14 12.05 -35.16 -14.31
C GLY A 14 13.55 -34.99 -14.54
N THR A 15 14.29 -36.08 -14.36
CA THR A 15 15.72 -36.23 -14.62
C THR A 15 16.04 -36.17 -16.11
N GLU A 16 16.99 -35.31 -16.50
CA GLU A 16 17.56 -35.28 -17.85
C GLU A 16 18.27 -36.59 -18.18
N THR A 17 17.90 -37.22 -19.30
CA THR A 17 18.72 -38.22 -19.97
C THR A 17 19.03 -37.75 -21.38
N LYS A 18 20.31 -37.45 -21.62
CA LYS A 18 20.88 -37.15 -22.93
C LYS A 18 20.80 -38.39 -23.82
N THR A 19 20.11 -38.29 -24.94
CA THR A 19 20.37 -39.16 -26.11
C THR A 19 20.44 -38.29 -27.35
N GLY A 20 21.60 -38.32 -28.01
CA GLY A 20 21.81 -37.66 -29.29
C GLY A 20 21.27 -38.51 -30.43
N SER A 21 20.71 -37.85 -31.44
CA SER A 21 20.57 -38.42 -32.78
C SER A 21 20.64 -37.31 -33.82
N HIS A 22 21.64 -37.41 -34.68
CA HIS A 22 21.76 -36.66 -35.93
C HIS A 22 20.59 -36.97 -36.86
N CYS A 23 20.02 -35.96 -37.51
CA CYS A 23 19.66 -36.02 -38.92
C CYS A 23 19.50 -34.62 -39.53
N SER A 24 19.79 -34.56 -40.81
CA SER A 24 20.20 -33.44 -41.66
C SER A 24 19.08 -32.49 -42.12
N SER A 25 19.53 -31.28 -42.42
CA SER A 25 18.96 -30.21 -43.25
C SER A 25 18.08 -30.61 -44.44
N SER A 26 16.98 -29.88 -44.65
CA SER A 26 16.77 -29.05 -45.86
C SER A 26 15.37 -28.38 -45.89
N ASN A 27 15.34 -27.17 -46.49
CA ASN A 27 14.20 -26.40 -47.00
C ASN A 27 13.30 -25.64 -45.99
N SER A 28 13.80 -24.49 -45.52
CA SER A 28 12.97 -23.38 -45.05
C SER A 28 12.54 -22.47 -46.22
N VAL A 29 11.24 -22.40 -46.46
CA VAL A 29 10.63 -21.37 -47.32
C VAL A 29 10.52 -20.08 -46.48
N ARG A 30 11.27 -19.05 -46.90
CA ARG A 30 11.18 -17.69 -46.36
C ARG A 30 9.85 -17.07 -46.79
N THR A 31 8.98 -16.76 -45.85
CA THR A 31 7.96 -15.72 -46.00
C THR A 31 8.36 -14.53 -45.15
N ASP A 32 8.72 -13.44 -45.81
CA ASP A 32 9.00 -12.14 -45.20
C ASP A 32 7.78 -11.64 -44.43
N LEU A 33 7.86 -11.65 -43.10
CA LEU A 33 7.04 -10.82 -42.23
C LEU A 33 7.98 -9.79 -41.60
N SER A 34 7.84 -8.55 -42.05
CA SER A 34 8.52 -7.39 -41.49
C SER A 34 8.22 -7.26 -40.00
N HIS A 35 9.18 -7.63 -39.17
CA HIS A 35 9.19 -7.30 -37.75
C HIS A 35 9.48 -5.79 -37.60
N THR A 36 8.40 -5.00 -37.50
CA THR A 36 8.47 -3.70 -36.85
C THR A 36 8.07 -3.93 -35.39
N PRO A 37 8.96 -3.81 -34.40
CA PRO A 37 8.54 -3.81 -33.01
C PRO A 37 7.75 -2.53 -32.77
N ALA A 38 6.47 -2.66 -32.43
CA ALA A 38 5.63 -1.56 -32.00
C ALA A 38 6.08 -1.08 -30.61
N ASN A 39 7.24 -0.43 -30.55
CA ASN A 39 7.59 0.49 -29.47
C ASN A 39 6.78 1.77 -29.70
N GLY A 40 5.54 1.78 -29.23
CA GLY A 40 4.74 3.00 -29.10
C GLY A 40 5.31 3.87 -27.98
N MET A 41 6.44 4.54 -28.22
CA MET A 41 6.80 5.72 -27.45
C MET A 41 5.90 6.87 -27.89
N ALA A 42 4.83 7.12 -27.13
CA ALA A 42 4.04 8.33 -27.30
C ALA A 42 4.85 9.54 -26.82
N LYS A 43 5.39 10.32 -27.78
CA LYS A 43 5.73 11.73 -27.58
C LYS A 43 4.92 12.56 -28.57
N ASN A 44 3.88 13.23 -28.04
CA ASN A 44 3.50 14.63 -28.26
C ASN A 44 1.97 14.83 -28.25
N GLY A 45 1.50 15.65 -27.30
CA GLY A 45 0.31 16.50 -27.46
C GLY A 45 -1.00 16.00 -26.83
N ASN A 46 -1.33 16.63 -25.69
CA ASN A 46 -2.63 16.68 -24.98
C ASN A 46 -3.12 15.38 -24.29
N ASP A 47 -3.15 15.46 -22.95
CA ASP A 47 -3.40 14.40 -21.96
C ASP A 47 -2.36 13.27 -21.97
N ALA A 48 -1.37 13.36 -21.08
CA ALA A 48 -0.48 12.24 -20.81
C ALA A 48 -1.30 11.07 -20.24
N GLU A 49 -1.58 10.08 -21.07
CA GLU A 49 -2.26 8.86 -20.67
C GLU A 49 -1.46 8.19 -19.53
N ILE A 50 -2.13 7.87 -18.42
CA ILE A 50 -1.49 7.27 -17.26
C ILE A 50 -0.98 5.87 -17.63
N ASP A 51 0.29 5.58 -17.36
CA ASP A 51 0.87 4.24 -17.56
C ASP A 51 0.30 3.25 -16.52
N GLU A 52 -0.83 2.63 -16.86
CA GLU A 52 -1.49 1.64 -15.99
C GLU A 52 -0.59 0.44 -15.68
N GLY A 53 0.39 0.12 -16.54
CA GLY A 53 1.35 -0.96 -16.32
C GLY A 53 2.33 -0.67 -15.18
N LEU A 54 2.72 0.59 -14.99
CA LEU A 54 3.57 1.03 -13.88
C LEU A 54 2.73 1.31 -12.62
N TYR A 55 1.66 2.10 -12.75
CA TYR A 55 0.86 2.60 -11.63
C TYR A 55 -0.30 1.68 -11.23
N SER A 56 -0.41 0.47 -11.79
CA SER A 56 -1.52 -0.48 -11.58
C SER A 56 -2.01 -0.53 -10.14
N ARG A 57 -1.11 -0.79 -9.18
CA ARG A 57 -1.49 -0.96 -7.76
C ARG A 57 -1.84 0.36 -7.08
N GLN A 58 -1.18 1.46 -7.45
CA GLN A 58 -1.47 2.79 -6.93
C GLN A 58 -2.82 3.33 -7.45
N LEU A 59 -3.20 3.00 -8.69
CA LEU A 59 -4.48 3.38 -9.26
C LEU A 59 -5.66 2.79 -8.51
N TYR A 60 -5.54 1.59 -7.93
CA TYR A 60 -6.59 1.02 -7.08
C TYR A 60 -6.74 1.75 -5.73
N VAL A 61 -5.77 2.57 -5.33
CA VAL A 61 -5.79 3.36 -4.10
C VAL A 61 -6.25 4.79 -4.38
N LEU A 62 -5.66 5.44 -5.40
CA LEU A 62 -5.90 6.84 -5.71
C LEU A 62 -7.03 7.05 -6.73
N GLY A 63 -7.12 6.17 -7.73
CA GLY A 63 -7.98 6.35 -8.90
C GLY A 63 -7.37 7.29 -9.97
N HIS A 64 -7.86 7.15 -11.20
CA HIS A 64 -7.36 7.92 -12.35
C HIS A 64 -7.48 9.43 -12.18
N GLU A 65 -8.59 9.92 -11.64
CA GLU A 65 -8.84 11.35 -11.46
C GLU A 65 -7.85 12.01 -10.49
N ALA A 66 -7.50 11.33 -9.39
CA ALA A 66 -6.49 11.82 -8.47
C ALA A 66 -5.10 11.79 -9.12
N MET A 67 -4.77 10.72 -9.84
CA MET A 67 -3.48 10.61 -10.54
C MET A 67 -3.28 11.70 -11.61
N LYS A 68 -4.32 12.05 -12.37
CA LYS A 68 -4.29 13.16 -13.34
C LYS A 68 -3.97 14.50 -12.67
N ARG A 69 -4.51 14.75 -11.48
CA ARG A 69 -4.19 15.98 -10.71
C ARG A 69 -2.73 15.97 -10.26
N MET A 70 -2.23 14.83 -9.76
CA MET A 70 -0.82 14.69 -9.37
C MET A 70 0.14 14.98 -10.53
N GLN A 71 -0.14 14.47 -11.73
CA GLN A 71 0.67 14.71 -12.93
C GLN A 71 0.72 16.18 -13.36
N ASN A 72 -0.09 17.06 -12.76
CA ASN A 72 -0.08 18.50 -12.98
C ASN A 72 0.54 19.30 -11.81
N SER A 73 0.99 18.64 -10.74
CA SER A 73 1.55 19.26 -9.54
C SER A 73 3.08 19.19 -9.50
N ASN A 74 3.74 20.35 -9.48
CA ASN A 74 5.17 20.50 -9.18
C ASN A 74 5.36 20.56 -7.67
N VAL A 75 6.35 19.81 -7.16
CA VAL A 75 6.65 19.73 -5.73
C VAL A 75 8.08 20.20 -5.45
N LEU A 76 8.25 21.09 -4.48
CA LEU A 76 9.55 21.45 -3.92
C LEU A 76 9.77 20.71 -2.60
N ILE A 77 10.96 20.14 -2.40
CA ILE A 77 11.36 19.49 -1.15
C ILE A 77 12.67 20.12 -0.67
N SER A 78 12.59 20.89 0.42
CA SER A 78 13.71 21.60 1.04
C SER A 78 14.28 20.81 2.22
N GLY A 79 15.60 20.64 2.24
CA GLY A 79 16.35 19.77 3.14
C GLY A 79 16.47 18.36 2.56
N MET A 80 17.70 17.89 2.33
CA MET A 80 18.00 16.61 1.66
C MET A 80 18.84 15.67 2.53
N ARG A 81 18.54 15.68 3.83
CA ARG A 81 18.93 14.64 4.80
C ARG A 81 18.00 13.42 4.67
N GLY A 82 18.06 12.47 5.61
CA GLY A 82 17.26 11.24 5.57
C GLY A 82 15.76 11.44 5.38
N LEU A 83 15.17 12.35 6.16
CA LEU A 83 13.73 12.65 6.05
C LEU A 83 13.37 13.19 4.66
N GLY A 84 14.13 14.17 4.17
CA GLY A 84 13.91 14.79 2.87
C GLY A 84 14.03 13.81 1.71
N VAL A 85 15.05 12.94 1.71
CA VAL A 85 15.23 11.94 0.65
C VAL A 85 14.14 10.86 0.68
N GLU A 86 13.65 10.49 1.86
CA GLU A 86 12.52 9.56 2.00
C GLU A 86 11.23 10.16 1.41
N ILE A 87 10.93 11.43 1.74
CA ILE A 87 9.78 12.13 1.16
C ILE A 87 9.93 12.22 -0.36
N ALA A 88 11.09 12.63 -0.85
CA ALA A 88 11.36 12.75 -2.28
C ALA A 88 11.19 11.42 -3.00
N LYS A 89 11.75 10.32 -2.48
CA LYS A 89 11.57 8.98 -3.04
C LYS A 89 10.08 8.65 -3.24
N ASN A 90 9.26 8.81 -2.20
CA ASN A 90 7.85 8.43 -2.25
C ASN A 90 7.04 9.35 -3.17
N VAL A 91 7.32 10.67 -3.18
CA VAL A 91 6.66 11.63 -4.08
C VAL A 91 7.00 11.37 -5.56
N ILE A 92 8.26 11.04 -5.86
CA ILE A 92 8.71 10.69 -7.21
C ILE A 92 8.04 9.40 -7.70
N LEU A 93 8.04 8.35 -6.86
CA LEU A 93 7.36 7.09 -7.18
C LEU A 93 5.84 7.28 -7.32
N GLY A 94 5.27 8.24 -6.57
CA GLY A 94 3.87 8.65 -6.66
C GLY A 94 3.48 9.24 -8.02
N GLY A 95 4.42 9.74 -8.83
CA GLY A 95 4.14 10.19 -10.19
C GLY A 95 3.56 11.62 -10.28
N VAL A 96 4.12 12.56 -9.51
CA VAL A 96 3.83 14.00 -9.65
C VAL A 96 4.41 14.57 -10.95
N ARG A 97 4.08 15.83 -11.30
CA ARG A 97 4.59 16.46 -12.53
C ARG A 97 6.12 16.58 -12.56
N SER A 98 6.71 17.06 -11.48
CA SER A 98 8.15 17.22 -11.31
C SER A 98 8.49 17.42 -9.84
N VAL A 99 9.71 17.06 -9.46
CA VAL A 99 10.24 17.31 -8.11
C VAL A 99 11.48 18.18 -8.19
N THR A 100 11.53 19.24 -7.40
CA THR A 100 12.76 19.99 -7.15
C THR A 100 13.25 19.69 -5.74
N VAL A 101 14.49 19.19 -5.63
CA VAL A 101 15.17 18.99 -4.36
C VAL A 101 16.06 20.19 -4.05
N HIS A 102 15.95 20.71 -2.83
CA HIS A 102 16.71 21.88 -2.38
C HIS A 102 17.49 21.58 -1.11
N ASP A 103 18.76 21.97 -1.06
CA ASP A 103 19.59 21.97 0.15
C ASP A 103 20.74 22.95 -0.02
N GLN A 104 21.11 23.65 1.04
CA GLN A 104 22.27 24.55 1.07
C GLN A 104 23.46 23.94 1.82
N GLY A 105 23.25 22.86 2.57
CA GLY A 105 24.29 22.21 3.35
C GLY A 105 24.98 21.08 2.61
N ASP A 106 26.21 20.82 3.05
CA ASP A 106 27.02 19.71 2.56
C ASP A 106 26.67 18.41 3.29
N ALA A 107 27.05 17.29 2.67
CA ALA A 107 26.93 15.95 3.24
C ALA A 107 27.93 15.75 4.39
N GLU A 108 27.41 15.40 5.57
CA GLU A 108 28.18 15.11 6.78
C GLU A 108 28.06 13.62 7.16
N TRP A 109 28.98 13.11 7.99
CA TRP A 109 28.97 11.72 8.47
C TRP A 109 27.63 11.28 9.05
N ARG A 110 27.03 12.14 9.87
CA ARG A 110 25.73 11.89 10.50
C ARG A 110 24.58 11.69 9.50
N ASP A 111 24.66 12.29 8.32
CA ASP A 111 23.59 12.21 7.34
C ASP A 111 23.49 10.78 6.74
N LEU A 112 24.60 10.03 6.71
CA LEU A 112 24.65 8.66 6.17
C LEU A 112 23.94 7.62 7.07
N SER A 113 23.52 8.02 8.27
CA SER A 113 22.76 7.17 9.21
C SER A 113 21.34 6.89 8.72
N SER A 114 20.86 7.68 7.77
CA SER A 114 19.51 7.55 7.23
C SER A 114 19.37 7.94 5.75
N GLN A 115 20.30 8.73 5.20
CA GLN A 115 20.29 9.15 3.79
C GLN A 115 20.92 8.07 2.89
N PHE A 116 20.06 7.16 2.38
CA PHE A 116 20.45 5.97 1.61
C PHE A 116 21.00 6.22 0.19
N TYR A 117 21.07 7.46 -0.27
CA TYR A 117 21.66 7.90 -1.54
C TYR A 117 22.99 8.64 -1.39
N LEU A 118 23.34 9.12 -0.20
CA LEU A 118 24.71 9.56 0.07
C LEU A 118 25.65 8.36 0.11
N ARG A 119 26.86 8.56 -0.38
CA ARG A 119 28.00 7.64 -0.24
C ARG A 119 29.09 8.32 0.57
N GLU A 120 30.01 7.55 1.14
CA GLU A 120 31.14 8.11 1.89
C GLU A 120 32.02 9.03 1.02
N GLU A 121 32.10 8.75 -0.29
CA GLU A 121 32.78 9.59 -1.28
C GLU A 121 32.05 10.92 -1.59
N ASP A 122 30.84 11.13 -1.06
CA ASP A 122 30.05 12.35 -1.26
C ASP A 122 30.18 13.34 -0.10
N LEU A 123 30.88 12.97 0.97
CA LEU A 123 31.12 13.87 2.11
C LEU A 123 31.74 15.19 1.66
N GLY A 124 31.18 16.30 2.14
CA GLY A 124 31.58 17.66 1.77
C GLY A 124 31.01 18.18 0.43
N LYS A 125 30.18 17.40 -0.28
CA LYS A 125 29.42 17.88 -1.45
C LYS A 125 28.00 18.28 -1.05
N ASN A 126 27.36 19.14 -1.84
CA ASN A 126 25.97 19.54 -1.61
C ASN A 126 25.02 18.34 -1.70
N ARG A 127 24.17 18.14 -0.69
CA ARG A 127 23.28 16.97 -0.58
C ARG A 127 22.23 16.89 -1.70
N ALA A 128 21.69 18.02 -2.17
CA ALA A 128 20.68 18.03 -3.21
C ALA A 128 21.28 17.63 -4.57
N GLU A 129 22.46 18.16 -4.91
CA GLU A 129 23.15 17.87 -6.16
C GLU A 129 23.56 16.40 -6.28
N VAL A 130 24.14 15.82 -5.23
CA VAL A 130 24.58 14.40 -5.25
C VAL A 130 23.40 13.42 -5.25
N SER A 131 22.28 13.80 -4.65
CA SER A 131 21.09 12.92 -4.56
C SER A 131 20.23 12.95 -5.83
N GLN A 132 20.24 14.08 -6.56
CA GLN A 132 19.42 14.30 -7.75
C GLN A 132 19.50 13.17 -8.79
N PRO A 133 20.69 12.68 -9.23
CA PRO A 133 20.74 11.65 -10.27
C PRO A 133 20.09 10.34 -9.81
N ARG A 134 20.32 9.93 -8.55
CA ARG A 134 19.75 8.69 -7.98
C ARG A 134 18.23 8.78 -7.78
N LEU A 135 17.73 9.96 -7.45
CA LEU A 135 16.30 10.24 -7.36
C LEU A 135 15.63 10.24 -8.74
N ALA A 136 16.28 10.82 -9.75
CA ALA A 136 15.76 10.88 -11.12
C ALA A 136 15.58 9.48 -11.76
N GLU A 137 16.37 8.49 -11.34
CA GLU A 137 16.25 7.10 -11.81
C GLU A 137 15.01 6.35 -11.31
N LEU A 138 14.35 6.84 -10.26
CA LEU A 138 13.21 6.16 -9.64
C LEU A 138 12.00 6.10 -10.57
N ASN A 139 11.76 7.18 -11.33
CA ASN A 139 10.59 7.31 -12.17
C ASN A 139 10.85 8.17 -13.41
N ASN A 140 10.91 7.54 -14.58
CA ASN A 140 11.17 8.20 -15.85
C ASN A 140 10.10 9.24 -16.26
N TYR A 141 8.92 9.23 -15.62
CA TYR A 141 7.86 10.21 -15.86
C TYR A 141 8.00 11.48 -15.01
N VAL A 142 8.87 11.47 -13.98
CA VAL A 142 9.00 12.57 -13.02
C VAL A 142 10.41 13.17 -13.13
N PRO A 143 10.60 14.29 -13.84
CA PRO A 143 11.88 14.98 -13.84
C PRO A 143 12.22 15.50 -12.44
N VAL A 144 13.47 15.29 -12.04
CA VAL A 144 14.02 15.75 -10.75
C VAL A 144 15.10 16.79 -11.01
N THR A 145 15.03 17.95 -10.36
CA THR A 145 16.06 19.00 -10.45
C THR A 145 16.61 19.34 -9.07
N ALA A 146 17.90 19.72 -8.98
CA ALA A 146 18.51 20.25 -7.76
C ALA A 146 18.49 21.78 -7.78
N TYR A 147 18.33 22.39 -6.60
CA TYR A 147 18.44 23.82 -6.40
C TYR A 147 19.22 24.11 -5.11
N THR A 148 20.19 25.02 -5.17
CA THR A 148 21.09 25.35 -4.05
C THR A 148 21.02 26.82 -3.64
N GLY A 149 20.16 27.61 -4.30
CA GLY A 149 19.98 29.04 -4.02
C GLY A 149 19.04 29.30 -2.85
N ALA A 150 18.79 30.58 -2.55
CA ALA A 150 17.81 30.97 -1.55
C ALA A 150 16.36 30.71 -2.03
N LEU A 151 15.49 30.33 -1.11
CA LEU A 151 14.06 30.16 -1.37
C LEU A 151 13.35 31.52 -1.32
N THR A 152 13.22 32.18 -2.46
CA THR A 152 12.51 33.46 -2.59
C THR A 152 11.03 33.26 -2.84
N GLU A 153 10.22 34.29 -2.58
CA GLU A 153 8.78 34.32 -2.89
C GLU A 153 8.48 33.94 -4.35
N ASP A 154 9.16 34.58 -5.30
CA ASP A 154 9.00 34.32 -6.74
C ASP A 154 9.39 32.89 -7.12
N TYR A 155 10.25 32.25 -6.34
CA TYR A 155 10.63 30.86 -6.57
C TYR A 155 9.56 29.89 -6.05
N LEU A 156 9.03 30.12 -4.85
CA LEU A 156 8.04 29.25 -4.22
C LEU A 156 6.71 29.18 -5.00
N THR A 157 6.28 30.29 -5.61
CA THR A 157 5.03 30.36 -6.38
C THR A 157 5.02 29.49 -7.65
N LYS A 158 6.15 28.89 -8.03
CA LYS A 158 6.25 27.93 -9.14
C LYS A 158 5.73 26.53 -8.79
N PHE A 159 5.56 26.26 -7.50
CA PHE A 159 5.21 24.95 -6.98
C PHE A 159 3.77 24.92 -6.47
N GLN A 160 3.11 23.76 -6.58
CA GLN A 160 1.80 23.54 -5.99
C GLN A 160 1.93 23.12 -4.53
N VAL A 161 2.98 22.35 -4.21
CA VAL A 161 3.28 21.88 -2.85
C VAL A 161 4.74 22.16 -2.52
N VAL A 162 4.98 22.70 -1.33
CA VAL A 162 6.31 22.94 -0.75
C VAL A 162 6.43 22.11 0.51
N VAL A 163 7.51 21.33 0.59
CA VAL A 163 7.89 20.57 1.77
C VAL A 163 9.13 21.20 2.40
N LEU A 164 9.06 21.54 3.68
CA LEU A 164 10.20 22.00 4.46
C LEU A 164 10.62 20.93 5.46
N THR A 165 11.89 20.53 5.40
CA THR A 165 12.51 19.64 6.38
C THR A 165 13.78 20.25 6.92
N ASN A 166 14.04 20.09 8.21
CA ASN A 166 15.26 20.54 8.88
C ASN A 166 15.58 22.05 8.75
N SER A 167 14.60 22.87 8.35
CA SER A 167 14.69 24.33 8.35
C SER A 167 14.61 24.89 9.78
N ASN A 168 15.07 26.13 9.96
CA ASN A 168 14.91 26.83 11.24
C ASN A 168 13.50 27.40 11.38
N LEU A 169 13.07 27.70 12.61
CA LEU A 169 11.68 28.11 12.87
C LEU A 169 11.32 29.45 12.23
N ASP A 170 12.26 30.40 12.14
CA ASP A 170 12.02 31.70 11.50
C ASP A 170 11.76 31.54 10.00
N GLU A 171 12.53 30.66 9.34
CA GLU A 171 12.31 30.27 7.95
C GLU A 171 10.97 29.54 7.78
N GLN A 172 10.61 28.61 8.67
CA GLN A 172 9.31 27.92 8.63
C GLN A 172 8.14 28.90 8.74
N LYS A 173 8.18 29.85 9.68
CA LYS A 173 7.16 30.89 9.83
C LYS A 173 7.09 31.79 8.62
N HIS A 174 8.23 32.32 8.18
CA HIS A 174 8.28 33.23 7.05
C HIS A 174 7.77 32.59 5.75
N LEU A 175 8.33 31.43 5.38
CA LEU A 175 7.95 30.75 4.14
C LEU A 175 6.56 30.11 4.26
N GLY A 176 6.16 29.67 5.46
CA GLY A 176 4.86 29.07 5.70
C GLY A 176 3.71 30.06 5.57
N ASP A 177 3.81 31.20 6.23
CA ASP A 177 2.81 32.27 6.12
C ASP A 177 2.75 32.84 4.69
N LEU A 178 3.91 32.89 4.01
CA LEU A 178 3.97 33.26 2.61
C LEU A 178 3.24 32.24 1.71
N CYS A 179 3.51 30.94 1.88
CA CYS A 179 2.83 29.87 1.13
C CYS A 179 1.31 29.96 1.33
N HIS A 180 0.86 30.13 2.58
CA HIS A 180 -0.54 30.34 2.94
C HIS A 180 -1.16 31.50 2.15
N SER A 181 -0.52 32.67 2.19
CA SER A 181 -1.02 33.88 1.52
C SER A 181 -1.08 33.78 -0.02
N LYS A 182 -0.25 32.91 -0.61
CA LYS A 182 -0.18 32.69 -2.07
C LYS A 182 -0.96 31.45 -2.53
N GLY A 183 -1.60 30.71 -1.62
CA GLY A 183 -2.31 29.48 -1.93
C GLY A 183 -1.41 28.30 -2.30
N VAL A 184 -0.12 28.36 -1.97
CA VAL A 184 0.83 27.25 -2.11
C VAL A 184 0.66 26.30 -0.92
N LYS A 185 0.51 25.00 -1.17
CA LYS A 185 0.28 24.02 -0.11
C LYS A 185 1.60 23.74 0.61
N LEU A 186 1.57 23.72 1.95
CA LEU A 186 2.75 23.54 2.77
C LEU A 186 2.69 22.24 3.59
N VAL A 187 3.81 21.52 3.60
CA VAL A 187 4.09 20.45 4.56
C VAL A 187 5.40 20.78 5.27
N VAL A 188 5.43 20.74 6.60
CA VAL A 188 6.66 20.87 7.38
C VAL A 188 6.86 19.59 8.17
N ALA A 189 8.04 18.98 8.09
CA ALA A 189 8.34 17.76 8.82
C ALA A 189 9.76 17.79 9.40
N ASP A 190 9.90 17.35 10.64
CA ASP A 190 11.21 17.23 11.30
C ASP A 190 11.29 15.95 12.12
N THR A 191 12.48 15.37 12.15
CA THR A 191 12.83 14.22 12.98
C THR A 191 14.02 14.57 13.86
N ARG A 192 13.98 14.13 15.13
CA ARG A 192 14.97 14.39 16.17
C ARG A 192 15.13 13.13 17.01
N GLY A 193 16.04 12.24 16.60
CA GLY A 193 16.21 10.93 17.21
C GLY A 193 14.90 10.13 17.16
N LEU A 194 14.34 9.81 18.33
CA LEU A 194 13.09 9.05 18.47
C LEU A 194 11.82 9.91 18.37
N PHE A 195 11.94 11.21 18.13
CA PHE A 195 10.81 12.14 18.00
C PHE A 195 10.61 12.56 16.54
N GLY A 196 9.35 12.76 16.17
CA GLY A 196 8.95 13.29 14.86
C GLY A 196 7.82 14.32 15.00
N GLN A 197 7.83 15.32 14.13
CA GLN A 197 6.72 16.24 13.95
C GLN A 197 6.35 16.36 12.46
N LEU A 198 5.08 16.62 12.20
CA LEU A 198 4.53 16.93 10.90
C LEU A 198 3.46 18.01 11.05
N PHE A 199 3.51 19.02 10.19
CA PHE A 199 2.53 20.08 10.07
C PHE A 199 2.04 20.20 8.63
N CYS A 200 0.73 20.41 8.46
CA CYS A 200 0.13 20.65 7.15
C CYS A 200 -0.65 21.96 7.15
N ASP A 201 -0.45 22.75 6.10
CA ASP A 201 -1.26 23.92 5.78
C ASP A 201 -1.60 23.93 4.30
N PHE A 202 -2.84 23.57 3.99
CA PHE A 202 -3.35 23.52 2.63
C PHE A 202 -4.23 24.72 2.28
N GLY A 203 -4.04 25.85 2.98
CA GLY A 203 -4.72 27.11 2.76
C GLY A 203 -6.13 27.18 3.37
N GLU A 204 -6.72 28.37 3.31
CA GLU A 204 -8.05 28.65 3.89
C GLU A 204 -9.19 27.88 3.22
N GLU A 205 -8.97 27.40 1.99
CA GLU A 205 -9.95 26.65 1.22
C GLU A 205 -9.29 25.48 0.48
N MET A 206 -9.54 24.28 0.99
CA MET A 206 -9.21 23.02 0.32
C MET A 206 -10.48 22.18 0.15
N ILE A 207 -10.68 21.65 -1.04
CA ILE A 207 -11.75 20.69 -1.34
C ILE A 207 -11.20 19.27 -1.20
N VAL A 208 -11.77 18.50 -0.28
CA VAL A 208 -11.54 17.07 -0.13
C VAL A 208 -12.70 16.31 -0.76
N TYR A 209 -12.44 15.61 -1.86
CA TYR A 209 -13.46 14.89 -2.63
C TYR A 209 -13.83 13.53 -2.02
N ASP A 210 -12.94 12.98 -1.21
CA ASP A 210 -13.10 11.69 -0.57
C ASP A 210 -12.34 11.72 0.75
N THR A 211 -13.04 11.70 1.87
CA THR A 211 -12.45 11.90 3.20
C THR A 211 -11.86 10.61 3.80
N ASN A 212 -12.31 9.43 3.36
CA ASN A 212 -11.93 8.18 4.01
C ASN A 212 -11.32 7.14 3.08
N GLY A 213 -11.43 7.30 1.75
CA GLY A 213 -10.83 6.38 0.79
C GLY A 213 -11.61 5.08 0.59
N GLU A 214 -12.68 4.87 1.35
CA GLU A 214 -13.52 3.69 1.25
C GLU A 214 -14.43 3.79 0.03
N GLN A 215 -14.64 2.66 -0.63
CA GLN A 215 -15.56 2.59 -1.76
C GLN A 215 -16.99 2.97 -1.32
N PRO A 216 -17.75 3.71 -2.15
CA PRO A 216 -19.14 4.04 -1.83
C PRO A 216 -19.95 2.77 -1.54
N LEU A 217 -20.65 2.78 -0.40
CA LEU A 217 -21.48 1.66 0.02
C LEU A 217 -22.75 1.56 -0.84
N SER A 218 -23.30 0.35 -0.94
CA SER A 218 -24.57 0.10 -1.63
C SER A 218 -25.39 -0.97 -0.90
N ALA A 219 -26.72 -0.83 -0.92
CA ALA A 219 -27.64 -1.79 -0.35
C ALA A 219 -28.90 -1.94 -1.20
N MET A 220 -29.52 -3.12 -1.14
CA MET A 220 -30.81 -3.40 -1.78
C MET A 220 -31.97 -3.01 -0.87
N ILE A 221 -33.00 -2.43 -1.46
CA ILE A 221 -34.14 -1.88 -0.75
C ILE A 221 -35.26 -2.92 -0.66
N SER A 222 -35.84 -3.03 0.53
CA SER A 222 -37.01 -3.84 0.83
C SER A 222 -38.29 -3.00 0.77
N MET A 223 -38.30 -1.84 1.42
CA MET A 223 -39.46 -0.96 1.53
C MET A 223 -39.04 0.51 1.66
N ILE A 224 -39.88 1.41 1.16
CA ILE A 224 -39.80 2.85 1.42
C ILE A 224 -41.17 3.33 1.89
N THR A 225 -41.22 4.00 3.05
CA THR A 225 -42.46 4.60 3.55
C THR A 225 -42.76 5.92 2.84
N LYS A 226 -44.05 6.25 2.75
CA LYS A 226 -44.53 7.55 2.27
C LYS A 226 -44.88 8.41 3.47
N ASP A 227 -43.87 9.03 4.04
CA ASP A 227 -43.94 9.74 5.33
C ASP A 227 -42.98 10.95 5.34
N ASN A 228 -43.01 11.74 6.42
CA ASN A 228 -42.09 12.84 6.68
C ASN A 228 -41.43 12.69 8.08
N PRO A 229 -40.16 12.26 8.15
CA PRO A 229 -39.29 11.88 7.03
C PRO A 229 -39.63 10.49 6.45
N GLY A 230 -39.37 10.27 5.17
CA GLY A 230 -39.50 8.93 4.57
C GLY A 230 -38.49 7.95 5.18
N VAL A 231 -38.86 6.69 5.36
CA VAL A 231 -38.01 5.64 5.95
C VAL A 231 -37.72 4.57 4.92
N VAL A 232 -36.44 4.30 4.70
CA VAL A 232 -35.95 3.23 3.84
C VAL A 232 -35.56 2.03 4.70
N THR A 233 -36.07 0.85 4.33
CA THR A 233 -35.70 -0.43 4.92
C THR A 233 -34.92 -1.25 3.89
N CYS A 234 -33.73 -1.69 4.26
CA CYS A 234 -32.88 -2.57 3.44
C CYS A 234 -33.26 -4.04 3.63
N LEU A 235 -32.79 -4.93 2.74
CA LEU A 235 -33.00 -6.37 2.90
C LEU A 235 -32.27 -6.92 4.15
N ASP A 236 -32.95 -7.82 4.88
CA ASP A 236 -32.50 -8.34 6.18
C ASP A 236 -31.15 -9.09 6.16
N GLU A 237 -30.72 -9.59 5.00
CA GLU A 237 -29.50 -10.40 4.87
C GLU A 237 -28.21 -9.55 4.83
N ALA A 238 -28.32 -8.22 4.66
CA ALA A 238 -27.16 -7.33 4.58
C ALA A 238 -27.43 -5.98 5.28
N ARG A 239 -26.58 -5.64 6.26
CA ARG A 239 -26.56 -4.30 6.86
C ARG A 239 -26.16 -3.27 5.81
N HIS A 240 -26.75 -2.08 5.86
CA HIS A 240 -26.39 -1.03 4.90
C HIS A 240 -25.01 -0.41 5.14
N GLY A 241 -24.54 -0.39 6.38
CA GLY A 241 -23.21 0.14 6.73
C GLY A 241 -23.05 1.66 6.67
N PHE A 242 -24.04 2.40 6.17
CA PHE A 242 -24.04 3.88 6.20
C PHE A 242 -24.00 4.47 7.62
N GLU A 243 -23.59 5.74 7.70
CA GLU A 243 -23.57 6.57 8.90
C GLU A 243 -24.54 7.76 8.79
N SER A 244 -24.93 8.37 9.91
CA SER A 244 -25.79 9.56 9.86
C SER A 244 -25.01 10.75 9.33
N GLY A 245 -25.59 11.51 8.39
CA GLY A 245 -24.91 12.56 7.64
C GLY A 245 -24.30 12.10 6.32
N ASP A 246 -24.34 10.80 6.00
CA ASP A 246 -24.06 10.31 4.65
C ASP A 246 -25.10 10.82 3.65
N TYR A 247 -24.70 10.86 2.38
CA TYR A 247 -25.58 11.20 1.26
C TYR A 247 -25.77 9.97 0.37
N VAL A 248 -26.98 9.78 -0.15
CA VAL A 248 -27.31 8.63 -1.00
C VAL A 248 -28.12 9.04 -2.23
N THR A 249 -28.06 8.22 -3.27
CA THR A 249 -28.96 8.27 -4.44
C THR A 249 -29.55 6.88 -4.69
N PHE A 250 -30.60 6.81 -5.51
CA PHE A 250 -31.38 5.60 -5.72
C PHE A 250 -31.48 5.23 -7.20
N THR A 251 -31.59 3.93 -7.46
CA THR A 251 -31.85 3.39 -8.80
C THR A 251 -32.78 2.19 -8.72
N GLU A 252 -33.44 1.84 -9.82
CA GLU A 252 -34.27 0.64 -9.97
C GLU A 252 -35.48 0.51 -9.01
N ILE A 253 -35.90 1.60 -8.35
CA ILE A 253 -37.14 1.61 -7.54
C ILE A 253 -38.34 1.55 -8.47
N GLN A 254 -39.27 0.64 -8.22
CA GLN A 254 -40.57 0.58 -8.91
C GLN A 254 -41.67 1.21 -8.05
N GLY A 255 -42.55 1.99 -8.66
CA GLY A 255 -43.59 2.75 -7.97
C GLY A 255 -43.14 4.17 -7.63
N MET A 256 -42.33 4.31 -6.58
CA MET A 256 -41.75 5.59 -6.11
C MET A 256 -40.57 6.04 -6.99
N THR A 257 -40.80 6.23 -8.29
CA THR A 257 -39.75 6.50 -9.28
C THR A 257 -39.12 7.87 -9.15
N ASP A 258 -39.76 8.79 -8.41
CA ASP A 258 -39.24 10.14 -8.10
C ASP A 258 -37.86 10.10 -7.43
N LEU A 259 -37.54 9.00 -6.74
CA LEU A 259 -36.25 8.77 -6.12
C LEU A 259 -35.16 8.31 -7.10
N ASN A 260 -35.51 7.69 -8.24
CA ASN A 260 -34.51 7.15 -9.15
C ASN A 260 -33.71 8.27 -9.82
N GLY A 261 -32.38 8.25 -9.63
CA GLY A 261 -31.48 9.28 -10.15
C GLY A 261 -31.67 10.65 -9.50
N CYS A 262 -32.24 10.70 -8.29
CA CYS A 262 -32.38 11.96 -7.56
C CYS A 262 -31.01 12.54 -7.17
N GLN A 263 -31.00 13.84 -6.90
CA GLN A 263 -29.83 14.49 -6.29
C GLN A 263 -29.53 13.84 -4.94
N PRO A 264 -28.25 13.77 -4.52
CA PRO A 264 -27.88 13.13 -3.27
C PRO A 264 -28.68 13.66 -2.08
N VAL A 265 -29.28 12.75 -1.31
CA VAL A 265 -30.11 13.08 -0.15
C VAL A 265 -29.36 12.69 1.12
N GLU A 266 -29.29 13.61 2.08
CA GLU A 266 -28.71 13.33 3.40
C GLU A 266 -29.59 12.32 4.17
N ILE A 267 -28.94 11.37 4.84
CA ILE A 267 -29.63 10.33 5.60
C ILE A 267 -29.40 10.46 7.11
N LYS A 268 -30.35 9.90 7.87
CA LYS A 268 -30.19 9.66 9.31
C LYS A 268 -30.44 8.18 9.61
N VAL A 269 -29.44 7.52 10.18
CA VAL A 269 -29.51 6.09 10.51
C VAL A 269 -30.47 5.88 11.67
N LEU A 270 -31.42 4.95 11.51
CA LEU A 270 -32.42 4.57 12.52
C LEU A 270 -32.12 3.20 13.15
N GLY A 271 -31.38 2.36 12.42
CA GLY A 271 -30.94 1.04 12.85
C GLY A 271 -30.00 0.42 11.82
N PRO A 272 -29.56 -0.83 11.99
CA PRO A 272 -28.62 -1.48 11.05
C PRO A 272 -29.19 -1.80 9.66
N TYR A 273 -30.53 -1.74 9.52
CA TYR A 273 -31.26 -2.04 8.29
C TYR A 273 -32.17 -0.88 7.84
N THR A 274 -32.20 0.22 8.58
CA THR A 274 -33.17 1.30 8.35
C THR A 274 -32.54 2.68 8.53
N PHE A 275 -32.91 3.60 7.66
CA PHE A 275 -32.53 5.01 7.73
C PHE A 275 -33.63 5.90 7.18
N SER A 276 -33.69 7.16 7.62
CA SER A 276 -34.62 8.14 7.09
C SER A 276 -33.98 9.02 6.02
N ILE A 277 -34.79 9.52 5.10
CA ILE A 277 -34.44 10.41 3.99
C ILE A 277 -35.29 11.69 4.02
N CYS A 278 -35.41 12.39 2.88
CA CYS A 278 -36.28 13.55 2.72
C CYS A 278 -37.78 13.24 2.89
N ASP A 279 -38.61 14.28 2.81
CA ASP A 279 -40.07 14.15 2.80
C ASP A 279 -40.52 13.40 1.53
N THR A 280 -41.21 12.28 1.72
CA THR A 280 -41.70 11.41 0.65
C THR A 280 -43.22 11.48 0.48
N THR A 281 -43.93 12.28 1.27
CA THR A 281 -45.40 12.34 1.26
C THR A 281 -45.99 12.72 -0.10
N GLY A 282 -45.26 13.53 -0.88
CA GLY A 282 -45.63 13.93 -2.24
C GLY A 282 -45.29 12.94 -3.35
N PHE A 283 -44.61 11.83 -3.05
CA PHE A 283 -44.13 10.88 -4.06
C PHE A 283 -45.15 9.79 -4.39
N SER A 284 -44.91 9.08 -5.48
CA SER A 284 -45.68 7.89 -5.84
C SER A 284 -45.50 6.76 -4.81
N ASP A 285 -46.48 5.87 -4.68
CA ASP A 285 -46.39 4.77 -3.71
C ASP A 285 -45.30 3.77 -4.12
N TYR A 286 -44.50 3.33 -3.15
CA TYR A 286 -43.49 2.30 -3.36
C TYR A 286 -44.14 0.96 -3.71
N VAL A 287 -43.60 0.28 -4.73
CA VAL A 287 -44.08 -1.05 -5.13
C VAL A 287 -43.07 -2.13 -4.75
N ARG A 288 -41.84 -2.05 -5.24
CA ARG A 288 -40.77 -3.04 -4.98
C ARG A 288 -39.41 -2.60 -5.49
N GLY A 289 -38.38 -3.30 -5.02
CA GLY A 289 -37.03 -3.24 -5.56
C GLY A 289 -36.33 -1.91 -5.26
N GLY A 290 -35.18 -1.73 -5.90
CA GLY A 290 -34.36 -0.54 -5.75
C GLY A 290 -33.02 -0.83 -5.08
N ILE A 291 -32.06 -0.01 -5.46
CA ILE A 291 -30.69 -0.03 -4.94
C ILE A 291 -30.40 1.38 -4.46
N VAL A 292 -29.97 1.49 -3.20
CA VAL A 292 -29.41 2.71 -2.65
C VAL A 292 -27.89 2.67 -2.80
N SER A 293 -27.29 3.79 -3.20
CA SER A 293 -25.85 3.96 -3.36
C SER A 293 -25.38 5.22 -2.64
N GLN A 294 -24.34 5.11 -1.83
CA GLN A 294 -23.71 6.25 -1.17
C GLN A 294 -23.09 7.18 -2.23
N VAL A 295 -23.17 8.48 -2.00
CA VAL A 295 -22.51 9.51 -2.78
C VAL A 295 -21.57 10.27 -1.84
N LYS A 296 -20.27 10.22 -2.14
CA LYS A 296 -19.26 10.95 -1.38
C LYS A 296 -19.34 12.42 -1.77
N MET A 297 -19.84 13.26 -0.86
CA MET A 297 -19.93 14.70 -1.08
C MET A 297 -18.57 15.37 -0.81
N PRO A 298 -18.09 16.25 -1.71
CA PRO A 298 -16.89 17.01 -1.44
C PRO A 298 -17.03 17.87 -0.18
N LYS A 299 -16.02 17.85 0.68
CA LYS A 299 -15.95 18.63 1.91
C LYS A 299 -14.94 19.75 1.76
N LYS A 300 -15.37 20.99 2.01
CA LYS A 300 -14.46 22.13 2.14
C LYS A 300 -13.87 22.13 3.56
N ILE A 301 -12.55 22.20 3.65
CA ILE A 301 -11.79 22.35 4.90
C ILE A 301 -10.91 23.59 4.82
N SER A 302 -10.58 24.15 5.99
CA SER A 302 -9.80 25.37 6.14
C SER A 302 -8.65 25.12 7.11
N PHE A 303 -7.46 25.56 6.73
CA PHE A 303 -6.26 25.48 7.54
C PHE A 303 -5.92 26.87 8.10
N LYS A 304 -5.43 26.92 9.34
CA LYS A 304 -4.69 28.08 9.86
C LYS A 304 -3.28 28.10 9.26
N SER A 305 -2.77 29.32 9.02
CA SER A 305 -1.33 29.56 8.74
C SER A 305 -0.43 28.96 9.81
N LEU A 306 0.86 28.74 9.50
CA LEU A 306 1.82 28.20 10.46
C LEU A 306 1.89 29.03 11.74
N SER A 307 2.05 30.36 11.62
CA SER A 307 2.15 31.24 12.80
C SER A 307 0.89 31.23 13.66
N SER A 308 -0.30 31.21 13.05
CA SER A 308 -1.57 31.13 13.78
C SER A 308 -1.77 29.76 14.43
N SER A 309 -1.44 28.67 13.71
CA SER A 309 -1.56 27.31 14.21
C SER A 309 -0.61 27.02 15.37
N MET A 310 0.60 27.60 15.37
CA MET A 310 1.49 27.50 16.53
C MET A 310 0.91 28.14 17.79
N ALA A 311 0.13 29.21 17.65
CA ALA A 311 -0.54 29.85 18.78
C ALA A 311 -1.85 29.14 19.17
N GLU A 312 -2.46 28.37 18.27
CA GLU A 312 -3.70 27.64 18.54
C GLU A 312 -3.67 26.27 17.85
N PRO A 313 -2.87 25.33 18.35
CA PRO A 313 -2.58 24.09 17.65
C PRO A 313 -3.74 23.09 17.72
N ASP A 314 -4.05 22.50 16.57
CA ASP A 314 -4.94 21.35 16.44
C ASP A 314 -4.10 20.08 16.29
N PHE A 315 -4.15 19.19 17.30
CA PHE A 315 -3.33 17.98 17.36
C PHE A 315 -4.05 16.74 16.84
N ILE A 316 -3.35 15.95 16.02
CA ILE A 316 -3.70 14.56 15.71
C ILE A 316 -2.92 13.64 16.64
N VAL A 317 -3.65 12.89 17.46
CA VAL A 317 -3.08 11.92 18.40
C VAL A 317 -2.61 10.68 17.64
N THR A 318 -1.33 10.34 17.76
CA THR A 318 -0.71 9.16 17.14
C THR A 318 -0.79 7.92 18.03
N ASP A 319 -0.80 8.11 19.35
CA ASP A 319 -0.94 7.06 20.35
C ASP A 319 -1.85 7.55 21.48
N PHE A 320 -3.01 6.90 21.64
CA PHE A 320 -3.99 7.26 22.66
C PHE A 320 -3.50 6.99 24.09
N ALA A 321 -2.48 6.15 24.30
CA ALA A 321 -1.83 5.98 25.60
C ALA A 321 -0.94 7.18 25.97
N LYS A 322 -0.60 8.04 24.99
CA LYS A 322 0.27 9.21 25.11
C LYS A 322 -0.51 10.51 24.85
N PHE A 323 -1.78 10.56 25.24
CA PHE A 323 -2.72 11.63 24.88
C PHE A 323 -2.23 13.05 25.21
N ASP A 324 -1.49 13.23 26.30
CA ASP A 324 -0.99 14.53 26.75
C ASP A 324 0.36 14.93 26.12
N ARG A 325 1.02 14.03 25.39
CA ARG A 325 2.36 14.30 24.81
C ARG A 325 2.37 15.34 23.68
N PRO A 326 1.39 15.43 22.76
CA PRO A 326 1.46 16.39 21.64
C PRO A 326 1.73 17.84 22.07
N GLY A 327 1.08 18.32 23.14
CA GLY A 327 1.33 19.67 23.68
C GLY A 327 2.76 19.83 24.22
N GLN A 328 3.28 18.83 24.94
CA GLN A 328 4.65 18.81 25.46
C GLN A 328 5.67 18.87 24.31
N LEU A 329 5.48 18.03 23.29
CA LEU A 329 6.35 17.94 22.13
C LEU A 329 6.29 19.21 21.28
N HIS A 330 5.13 19.86 21.19
CA HIS A 330 4.97 21.15 20.52
C HIS A 330 5.87 22.24 21.11
N ILE A 331 5.96 22.32 22.45
CA ILE A 331 6.89 23.22 23.14
C ILE A 331 8.33 22.73 22.99
N GLY A 332 8.57 21.42 23.11
CA GLY A 332 9.91 20.84 23.04
C GLY A 332 10.61 21.06 21.68
N PHE A 333 9.90 20.91 20.56
CA PHE A 333 10.46 21.20 19.23
C PHE A 333 10.79 22.70 19.09
N GLN A 334 9.92 23.60 19.58
CA GLN A 334 10.22 25.04 19.61
C GLN A 334 11.45 25.36 20.44
N ALA A 335 11.61 24.71 21.61
CA ALA A 335 12.78 24.86 22.45
C ALA A 335 14.06 24.38 21.75
N ILE A 336 14.01 23.28 20.97
CA ILE A 336 15.15 22.81 20.17
C ILE A 336 15.53 23.86 19.10
N HIS A 337 14.54 24.48 18.44
CA HIS A 337 14.82 25.55 17.48
C HIS A 337 15.44 26.78 18.16
N ALA A 338 14.91 27.21 19.31
CA ALA A 338 15.46 28.32 20.09
C ALA A 338 16.89 28.03 20.57
N PHE A 339 17.16 26.82 21.04
CA PHE A 339 18.51 26.38 21.42
C PHE A 339 19.47 26.46 20.23
N LYS A 340 19.05 25.93 19.06
CA LYS A 340 19.85 25.98 17.83
C LYS A 340 20.13 27.40 17.38
N GLN A 341 19.16 28.31 17.50
CA GLN A 341 19.34 29.72 17.18
C GLN A 341 20.35 30.40 18.13
N LYS A 342 20.29 30.08 19.43
CA LYS A 342 21.18 30.66 20.45
C LYS A 342 22.63 30.16 20.32
N HIS A 343 22.83 28.88 20.05
CA HIS A 343 24.14 28.23 20.09
C HIS A 343 24.73 27.89 18.73
N ASN A 344 23.97 28.05 17.65
CA ASN A 344 24.32 27.62 16.29
C ASN A 344 24.68 26.11 16.19
N ARG A 345 24.16 25.30 17.11
CA ARG A 345 24.28 23.83 17.15
C ARG A 345 23.05 23.22 17.80
N LEU A 346 22.81 21.93 17.54
CA LEU A 346 21.85 21.16 18.33
C LEU A 346 22.45 20.84 19.71
N PRO A 347 21.60 20.50 20.70
CA PRO A 347 22.06 19.91 21.96
C PRO A 347 23.02 18.73 21.72
N THR A 348 24.06 18.65 22.53
CA THR A 348 25.03 17.55 22.50
C THR A 348 24.34 16.27 23.00
N PRO A 349 24.54 15.12 22.33
CA PRO A 349 23.93 13.86 22.73
C PRO A 349 24.11 13.58 24.23
N TRP A 350 23.00 13.33 24.93
CA TRP A 350 23.00 12.96 26.35
C TRP A 350 23.65 13.95 27.34
N SER A 351 23.91 15.20 26.92
CA SER A 351 24.50 16.22 27.80
C SER A 351 23.47 16.74 28.81
N GLN A 352 23.79 16.58 30.10
CA GLN A 352 22.92 17.06 31.19
C GLN A 352 22.79 18.59 31.19
N ALA A 353 23.88 19.30 30.88
CA ALA A 353 23.90 20.77 30.87
C ALA A 353 22.97 21.34 29.78
N ASP A 354 23.08 20.81 28.55
CA ASP A 354 22.18 21.19 27.45
C ASP A 354 20.73 20.72 27.73
N GLY A 355 20.54 19.63 28.47
CA GLY A 355 19.23 19.16 28.94
C GLY A 355 18.54 20.15 29.88
N GLU A 356 19.25 20.67 30.88
CA GLU A 356 18.73 21.70 31.78
C GLU A 356 18.47 23.01 31.05
N GLU A 357 19.36 23.43 30.14
CA GLU A 357 19.15 24.65 29.37
C GLU A 357 17.93 24.54 28.45
N LEU A 358 17.73 23.41 27.77
CA LEU A 358 16.54 23.18 26.94
C LEU A 358 15.27 23.24 27.78
N LEU A 359 15.29 22.68 28.99
CA LEU A 359 14.15 22.75 29.90
C LEU A 359 13.84 24.20 30.31
N THR A 360 14.86 25.01 30.60
CA THR A 360 14.69 26.44 30.88
C THR A 360 14.05 27.16 29.70
N LEU A 361 14.56 26.94 28.48
CA LEU A 361 13.97 27.52 27.26
C LEU A 361 12.52 27.08 27.05
N ALA A 362 12.22 25.79 27.28
CA ALA A 362 10.85 25.27 27.18
C ALA A 362 9.91 25.92 28.20
N LYS A 363 10.35 26.13 29.44
CA LYS A 363 9.57 26.84 30.48
C LYS A 363 9.31 28.30 30.10
N GLU A 364 10.32 29.00 29.58
CA GLU A 364 10.18 30.37 29.09
C GLU A 364 9.18 30.44 27.94
N LEU A 365 9.32 29.57 26.93
CA LEU A 365 8.41 29.50 25.79
C LEU A 365 6.98 29.19 26.22
N ASN A 366 6.78 28.19 27.08
CA ASN A 366 5.46 27.82 27.58
C ASN A 366 4.79 28.97 28.36
N SER A 367 5.58 29.76 29.10
CA SER A 367 5.05 30.94 29.82
C SER A 367 4.60 32.07 28.89
N ALA A 368 5.16 32.13 27.68
CA ALA A 368 4.84 33.11 26.65
C ALA A 368 3.75 32.65 25.67
N GLN A 369 3.31 31.39 25.75
CA GLN A 369 2.24 30.86 24.89
C GLN A 369 0.87 31.45 25.25
N THR A 370 -0.03 31.43 24.27
CA THR A 370 -1.46 31.64 24.47
C THR A 370 -2.06 30.53 25.33
N GLU A 371 -3.23 30.77 25.92
CA GLU A 371 -3.90 29.76 26.77
C GLU A 371 -4.18 28.44 26.02
N SER A 372 -4.38 28.49 24.69
CA SER A 372 -4.66 27.30 23.86
C SER A 372 -3.43 26.42 23.60
N ALA A 373 -2.24 27.01 23.47
CA ALA A 373 -0.99 26.28 23.23
C ALA A 373 -0.20 26.02 24.52
N LYS A 374 -0.56 26.70 25.60
CA LYS A 374 0.08 26.58 26.91
C LYS A 374 -0.24 25.23 27.56
N VAL A 375 0.80 24.62 28.10
CA VAL A 375 0.72 23.37 28.83
C VAL A 375 0.77 23.68 30.33
N GLU A 376 -0.20 23.19 31.11
CA GLU A 376 -0.29 23.51 32.55
C GLU A 376 0.97 23.10 33.32
N GLN A 377 1.46 21.87 33.06
CA GLN A 377 2.68 21.34 33.67
C GLN A 377 3.54 20.67 32.61
N LEU A 378 4.77 21.17 32.43
CA LEU A 378 5.74 20.55 31.54
C LEU A 378 6.30 19.26 32.16
N ASP A 379 6.35 18.20 31.36
CA ASP A 379 7.06 16.98 31.72
C ASP A 379 8.57 17.19 31.53
N GLU A 380 9.25 17.53 32.63
CA GLU A 380 10.67 17.85 32.62
C GLU A 380 11.54 16.70 32.10
N ALA A 381 11.18 15.45 32.40
CA ALA A 381 11.93 14.29 31.97
C ALA A 381 11.79 14.08 30.45
N LEU A 382 10.58 14.28 29.91
CA LEU A 382 10.33 14.23 28.48
C LEU A 382 11.10 15.32 27.73
N ILE A 383 11.06 16.57 28.19
CA ILE A 383 11.78 17.69 27.56
C ILE A 383 13.30 17.45 27.60
N LYS A 384 13.85 16.98 28.73
CA LYS A 384 15.27 16.60 28.80
C LYS A 384 15.62 15.47 27.83
N LYS A 385 14.77 14.44 27.69
CA LYS A 385 14.94 13.38 26.69
C LYS A 385 14.95 13.93 25.27
N MET A 386 14.10 14.91 24.95
CA MET A 386 14.15 15.59 23.64
C MET A 386 15.51 16.27 23.40
N SER A 387 16.10 16.88 24.43
CA SER A 387 17.46 17.43 24.35
C SER A 387 18.49 16.34 24.05
N TYR A 388 18.49 15.26 24.82
CA TYR A 388 19.46 14.17 24.70
C TYR A 388 19.46 13.52 23.32
N LEU A 389 18.29 13.46 22.68
CA LEU A 389 18.09 12.82 21.38
C LEU A 389 18.05 13.82 20.21
N ALA A 390 18.18 15.13 20.45
CA ALA A 390 17.98 16.16 19.43
C ALA A 390 18.94 16.03 18.24
N ALA A 391 20.17 15.55 18.49
CA ALA A 391 21.17 15.30 17.47
C ALA A 391 21.03 13.91 16.79
N GLY A 392 20.07 13.09 17.20
CA GLY A 392 19.80 11.80 16.58
C GLY A 392 19.20 11.92 15.18
N ASP A 393 19.59 11.00 14.30
CA ASP A 393 19.04 10.83 12.96
C ASP A 393 18.86 9.34 12.65
N LEU A 394 17.62 8.88 12.62
CA LEU A 394 17.26 7.47 12.59
C LEU A 394 16.49 7.12 11.31
N SER A 395 17.02 6.18 10.52
CA SER A 395 16.35 5.68 9.30
C SER A 395 14.89 5.24 9.53
N PRO A 396 14.53 4.51 10.61
CA PRO A 396 13.15 4.10 10.85
C PRO A 396 12.18 5.28 11.08
N VAL A 397 12.60 6.29 11.85
CA VAL A 397 11.75 7.46 12.13
C VAL A 397 11.61 8.32 10.88
N ASN A 398 12.68 8.47 10.10
CA ASN A 398 12.63 9.11 8.77
C ASN A 398 11.73 8.35 7.80
N ALA A 399 11.78 7.01 7.78
CA ALA A 399 10.89 6.17 6.97
C ALA A 399 9.41 6.38 7.34
N PHE A 400 9.09 6.39 8.63
CA PHE A 400 7.74 6.60 9.13
C PHE A 400 7.21 8.00 8.80
N ILE A 401 7.87 9.05 9.31
CA ILE A 401 7.44 10.44 9.09
C ILE A 401 7.52 10.80 7.60
N GLY A 402 8.53 10.33 6.88
CA GLY A 402 8.71 10.59 5.46
C GLY A 402 7.63 9.93 4.60
N GLY A 403 7.18 8.73 4.95
CA GLY A 403 6.02 8.08 4.33
C GLY A 403 4.72 8.86 4.56
N VAL A 404 4.46 9.30 5.81
CA VAL A 404 3.28 10.11 6.14
C VAL A 404 3.32 11.45 5.42
N ALA A 405 4.44 12.18 5.48
CA ALA A 405 4.60 13.47 4.82
C ALA A 405 4.45 13.36 3.28
N ALA A 406 5.01 12.32 2.66
CA ALA A 406 4.80 12.08 1.23
C ALA A 406 3.32 11.81 0.90
N GLN A 407 2.61 11.07 1.75
CA GLN A 407 1.17 10.88 1.60
C GLN A 407 0.42 12.22 1.72
N GLU A 408 0.80 13.11 2.66
CA GLU A 408 0.22 14.45 2.77
C GLU A 408 0.48 15.32 1.53
N VAL A 409 1.65 15.20 0.89
CA VAL A 409 1.92 15.84 -0.42
C VAL A 409 0.95 15.33 -1.50
N MET A 410 0.66 14.02 -1.51
CA MET A 410 -0.33 13.45 -2.43
C MET A 410 -1.75 13.97 -2.13
N LYS A 411 -2.14 14.07 -0.85
CA LYS A 411 -3.44 14.63 -0.46
C LYS A 411 -3.57 16.09 -0.89
N ALA A 412 -2.54 16.91 -0.64
CA ALA A 412 -2.47 18.30 -1.08
C ALA A 412 -2.62 18.45 -2.60
N SER A 413 -2.00 17.55 -3.35
CA SER A 413 -2.02 17.55 -4.82
C SER A 413 -3.32 17.06 -5.43
N THR A 414 -4.15 16.34 -4.69
CA THR A 414 -5.30 15.61 -5.25
C THR A 414 -6.64 15.99 -4.66
N GLY A 415 -6.68 16.42 -3.40
CA GLY A 415 -7.92 16.50 -2.61
C GLY A 415 -8.51 15.13 -2.31
N LYS A 416 -7.73 14.04 -2.37
CA LYS A 416 -8.17 12.69 -1.97
C LYS A 416 -7.60 12.35 -0.60
N PHE A 417 -8.43 11.76 0.25
CA PHE A 417 -8.24 11.46 1.67
C PHE A 417 -8.25 12.70 2.58
N MET A 418 -8.68 12.50 3.82
CA MET A 418 -8.59 13.53 4.85
C MET A 418 -7.12 13.80 5.22
N PRO A 419 -6.65 15.06 5.13
CA PRO A 419 -5.30 15.43 5.53
C PRO A 419 -5.14 15.51 7.05
N VAL A 420 -3.89 15.53 7.52
CA VAL A 420 -3.57 15.87 8.91
C VAL A 420 -3.99 17.31 9.19
N MET A 421 -4.82 17.51 10.21
CA MET A 421 -5.32 18.83 10.63
C MET A 421 -4.98 19.07 12.12
N GLN A 422 -3.90 19.77 12.47
CA GLN A 422 -2.83 20.26 11.58
C GLN A 422 -1.45 19.78 12.01
N TRP A 423 -1.26 19.53 13.31
CA TRP A 423 -0.02 19.04 13.90
C TRP A 423 -0.12 17.56 14.25
N LEU A 424 0.87 16.79 13.83
CA LEU A 424 1.06 15.40 14.23
C LEU A 424 2.42 15.30 14.92
N TYR A 425 2.40 14.86 16.17
CA TYR A 425 3.61 14.56 16.93
C TYR A 425 3.69 13.06 17.19
N PHE A 426 4.90 12.53 17.08
CA PHE A 426 5.20 11.12 17.26
C PHE A 426 6.45 10.95 18.11
N ASP A 427 6.47 9.92 18.94
CA ASP A 427 7.67 9.44 19.58
C ASP A 427 7.68 7.91 19.72
N ALA A 428 8.88 7.34 19.68
CA ALA A 428 9.15 5.93 19.92
C ALA A 428 10.11 5.76 21.10
N LEU A 429 9.86 6.47 22.22
CA LEU A 429 10.76 6.46 23.38
C LEU A 429 10.96 5.09 24.02
N GLU A 430 10.03 4.16 23.80
CA GLU A 430 10.09 2.78 24.25
C GLU A 430 11.21 1.98 23.54
N CYS A 431 11.86 2.53 22.52
CA CYS A 431 13.05 1.96 21.90
C CYS A 431 14.34 2.19 22.71
N LEU A 432 14.34 3.05 23.73
CA LEU A 432 15.50 3.23 24.60
C LEU A 432 15.66 2.02 25.54
N SER A 433 16.90 1.62 25.81
CA SER A 433 17.19 0.53 26.76
C SER A 433 16.73 0.90 28.17
N GLU A 434 15.93 0.04 28.80
CA GLU A 434 15.54 0.15 30.22
C GLU A 434 16.47 -0.66 31.16
N GLY A 435 17.37 -1.48 30.60
CA GLY A 435 18.26 -2.38 31.36
C GLY A 435 19.60 -1.77 31.75
N GLU A 436 20.19 -2.27 32.85
CA GLU A 436 21.50 -1.85 33.38
C GLU A 436 22.70 -2.20 32.47
N GLU A 437 22.49 -3.03 31.44
CA GLU A 437 23.57 -3.56 30.58
C GLU A 437 24.16 -2.51 29.62
N VAL A 438 23.38 -1.50 29.20
CA VAL A 438 23.83 -0.42 28.32
C VAL A 438 23.49 0.93 28.96
N MET A 439 24.44 1.48 29.71
CA MET A 439 24.33 2.85 30.21
C MET A 439 24.61 3.86 29.09
N LEU A 440 23.61 4.67 28.77
CA LEU A 440 23.70 5.76 27.79
C LEU A 440 24.28 7.01 28.47
N THR A 441 25.45 7.44 28.00
CA THR A 441 26.20 8.59 28.52
C THR A 441 26.63 9.50 27.37
N GLU A 442 27.04 10.73 27.69
CA GLU A 442 27.58 11.67 26.70
C GLU A 442 28.80 11.09 25.94
N GLU A 443 29.66 10.32 26.63
CA GLU A 443 30.81 9.65 26.00
C GLU A 443 30.38 8.51 25.07
N GLU A 444 29.46 7.66 25.52
CA GLU A 444 28.97 6.50 24.76
C GLU A 444 28.24 6.93 23.47
N CYS A 445 27.51 8.04 23.53
CA CYS A 445 26.72 8.61 22.44
C CYS A 445 27.46 9.72 21.66
N SER A 446 28.75 9.93 21.94
CA SER A 446 29.56 10.92 21.22
C SER A 446 29.81 10.50 19.75
N PRO A 447 29.85 11.45 18.80
CA PRO A 447 30.15 11.15 17.41
C PRO A 447 31.51 10.45 17.24
N ARG A 448 31.58 9.49 16.32
CA ARG A 448 32.78 8.70 16.02
C ARG A 448 33.36 8.98 14.64
N ASN A 449 32.81 9.97 13.92
CA ASN A 449 33.12 10.26 12.52
C ASN A 449 32.86 9.05 11.62
N CYS A 450 31.71 8.42 11.84
CA CYS A 450 31.29 7.27 11.07
C CYS A 450 29.87 7.46 10.55
N ARG A 451 29.48 6.64 9.58
CA ARG A 451 28.15 6.70 8.97
C ARG A 451 26.99 6.47 9.95
N TYR A 452 27.27 5.93 11.14
CA TYR A 452 26.29 5.62 12.17
C TYR A 452 26.18 6.71 13.25
N ASP A 453 26.88 7.85 13.12
CA ASP A 453 26.90 8.91 14.14
C ASP A 453 25.50 9.42 14.51
N GLY A 454 24.56 9.48 13.55
CA GLY A 454 23.17 9.86 13.79
C GLY A 454 22.41 8.85 14.65
N GLN A 455 22.75 7.56 14.54
CA GLN A 455 22.16 6.49 15.34
C GLN A 455 22.85 6.32 16.71
N ILE A 456 24.18 6.44 16.74
CA ILE A 456 25.00 6.39 17.96
C ILE A 456 24.61 7.52 18.93
N ALA A 457 24.26 8.71 18.41
CA ALA A 457 23.76 9.81 19.23
C ALA A 457 22.52 9.45 20.08
N VAL A 458 21.75 8.43 19.69
CA VAL A 458 20.56 7.96 20.40
C VAL A 458 20.87 6.73 21.25
N PHE A 459 21.50 5.72 20.64
CA PHE A 459 21.60 4.38 21.22
C PHE A 459 23.01 4.00 21.71
N GLY A 460 24.01 4.83 21.45
CA GLY A 460 25.40 4.54 21.81
C GLY A 460 26.11 3.57 20.86
N SER A 461 27.44 3.56 20.96
CA SER A 461 28.31 2.70 20.16
C SER A 461 28.22 1.21 20.50
N LYS A 462 27.92 0.86 21.76
CA LYS A 462 27.73 -0.53 22.20
C LYS A 462 26.53 -1.18 21.51
N LEU A 463 25.37 -0.51 21.45
CA LEU A 463 24.22 -1.06 20.75
C LEU A 463 24.50 -1.14 19.24
N GLN A 464 25.21 -0.16 18.67
CA GLN A 464 25.64 -0.22 17.27
C GLN A 464 26.46 -1.48 16.97
N LYS A 465 27.37 -1.88 17.87
CA LYS A 465 28.13 -3.12 17.74
C LYS A 465 27.24 -4.36 17.84
N ILE A 466 26.28 -4.39 18.77
CA ILE A 466 25.31 -5.49 18.88
C ILE A 466 24.52 -5.65 17.58
N LEU A 467 24.08 -4.55 16.97
CA LEU A 467 23.38 -4.54 15.68
C LEU A 467 24.25 -5.08 14.54
N ALA A 468 25.52 -4.69 14.51
CA ALA A 468 26.48 -5.12 13.49
C ALA A 468 26.73 -6.64 13.47
N ASP A 469 26.55 -7.30 14.62
CA ASP A 469 26.78 -8.74 14.79
C ASP A 469 25.50 -9.59 14.66
N GLN A 470 24.33 -8.97 14.37
CA GLN A 470 23.06 -9.70 14.25
C GLN A 470 22.97 -10.54 12.96
N ARG A 471 22.36 -11.72 13.08
CA ARG A 471 21.97 -12.60 11.99
C ARG A 471 20.45 -12.65 11.83
N TYR A 472 19.92 -12.13 10.72
CA TYR A 472 18.47 -12.03 10.49
C TYR A 472 18.05 -12.72 9.20
N PHE A 473 16.86 -13.34 9.23
CA PHE A 473 16.23 -13.89 8.04
C PHE A 473 15.04 -13.03 7.59
N LEU A 474 15.15 -12.46 6.39
CA LEU A 474 14.09 -11.69 5.75
C LEU A 474 13.35 -12.55 4.72
N VAL A 475 12.06 -12.74 4.93
CA VAL A 475 11.20 -13.54 4.04
C VAL A 475 10.34 -12.63 3.17
N GLY A 476 10.74 -12.49 1.90
CA GLY A 476 10.13 -11.62 0.90
C GLY A 476 11.00 -10.41 0.59
N ALA A 477 11.16 -10.12 -0.70
CA ALA A 477 11.88 -8.98 -1.26
C ALA A 477 10.94 -8.05 -2.07
N GLY A 478 9.66 -8.06 -1.70
CA GLY A 478 8.63 -7.17 -2.25
C GLY A 478 8.72 -5.72 -1.72
N ALA A 479 7.58 -5.02 -1.63
CA ALA A 479 7.54 -3.61 -1.20
C ALA A 479 8.10 -3.43 0.21
N ILE A 480 7.56 -4.19 1.18
CA ILE A 480 8.03 -4.20 2.56
C ILE A 480 9.49 -4.65 2.63
N GLY A 481 9.86 -5.69 1.86
CA GLY A 481 11.23 -6.23 1.85
C GLY A 481 12.26 -5.21 1.39
N CYS A 482 11.96 -4.42 0.37
CA CYS A 482 12.83 -3.34 -0.10
C CYS A 482 13.06 -2.27 0.99
N GLU A 483 11.99 -1.85 1.67
CA GLU A 483 12.07 -0.86 2.75
C GLU A 483 12.82 -1.40 3.97
N LEU A 484 12.58 -2.66 4.36
CA LEU A 484 13.31 -3.34 5.43
C LEU A 484 14.80 -3.44 5.11
N LEU A 485 15.17 -3.85 3.90
CA LEU A 485 16.58 -3.94 3.51
C LEU A 485 17.29 -2.59 3.50
N LYS A 486 16.62 -1.53 3.03
CA LYS A 486 17.16 -0.16 3.15
C LYS A 486 17.35 0.22 4.61
N ASN A 487 16.36 -0.02 5.46
CA ASN A 487 16.48 0.28 6.89
C ASN A 487 17.58 -0.55 7.56
N PHE A 488 17.71 -1.85 7.29
CA PHE A 488 18.78 -2.70 7.82
C PHE A 488 20.16 -2.20 7.39
N ALA A 489 20.33 -1.81 6.13
CA ALA A 489 21.58 -1.25 5.64
C ALA A 489 21.93 0.08 6.35
N MET A 490 20.95 0.97 6.58
CA MET A 490 21.19 2.25 7.26
C MET A 490 21.41 2.11 8.77
N ILE A 491 20.68 1.21 9.43
CA ILE A 491 20.88 0.83 10.83
C ILE A 491 22.27 0.18 11.03
N GLY A 492 22.83 -0.44 10.00
CA GLY A 492 24.06 -1.20 10.11
C GLY A 492 23.86 -2.58 10.76
N LEU A 493 22.66 -3.13 10.63
CA LEU A 493 22.39 -4.52 10.98
C LEU A 493 23.33 -5.42 10.16
N ALA A 494 23.98 -6.42 10.76
CA ALA A 494 24.87 -7.32 10.01
C ALA A 494 26.00 -6.60 9.23
N SER A 495 26.56 -5.54 9.79
CA SER A 495 27.67 -4.78 9.16
C SER A 495 29.06 -5.27 9.58
N GLU A 496 29.16 -6.12 10.60
CA GLU A 496 30.39 -6.76 11.06
C GLU A 496 30.23 -8.27 11.07
N GLU A 497 30.16 -8.98 12.21
CA GLU A 497 30.16 -10.45 12.22
C GLU A 497 28.80 -11.08 11.88
N GLY A 498 27.76 -10.26 11.70
CA GLY A 498 26.41 -10.71 11.37
C GLY A 498 26.17 -11.05 9.90
N GLU A 499 24.94 -11.44 9.58
CA GLU A 499 24.48 -11.70 8.20
C GLU A 499 22.96 -11.53 8.07
N VAL A 500 22.51 -10.84 7.02
CA VAL A 500 21.10 -10.89 6.59
C VAL A 500 20.94 -11.90 5.47
N ILE A 501 20.03 -12.85 5.64
CA ILE A 501 19.62 -13.77 4.57
C ILE A 501 18.28 -13.27 4.05
N VAL A 502 18.18 -12.96 2.75
CA VAL A 502 16.91 -12.60 2.10
C VAL A 502 16.48 -13.71 1.16
N THR A 503 15.20 -14.08 1.16
CA THR A 503 14.65 -15.00 0.16
C THR A 503 13.38 -14.49 -0.49
N ASP A 504 13.28 -14.66 -1.80
CA ASP A 504 12.08 -14.41 -2.59
C ASP A 504 12.17 -15.24 -3.88
N MET A 505 11.09 -15.95 -4.25
CA MET A 505 11.06 -16.77 -5.46
C MET A 505 10.63 -15.98 -6.70
N ASP A 506 10.15 -14.75 -6.54
CA ASP A 506 9.59 -13.97 -7.62
C ASP A 506 10.66 -13.21 -8.41
N THR A 507 10.38 -13.06 -9.70
CA THR A 507 11.06 -12.10 -10.58
C THR A 507 10.43 -10.71 -10.50
N ILE A 508 11.19 -9.69 -10.88
CA ILE A 508 10.73 -8.29 -10.93
C ILE A 508 9.81 -8.06 -12.12
N GLU A 509 8.66 -7.43 -11.87
CA GLU A 509 7.69 -6.98 -12.90
C GLU A 509 7.60 -5.45 -12.99
N LYS A 510 7.09 -4.92 -14.11
CA LYS A 510 6.91 -3.48 -14.32
C LYS A 510 6.09 -2.81 -13.20
N SER A 511 5.00 -3.45 -12.78
CA SER A 511 4.10 -2.93 -11.73
C SER A 511 4.73 -2.89 -10.33
N ASN A 512 5.88 -3.55 -10.14
CA ASN A 512 6.59 -3.58 -8.88
C ASN A 512 7.36 -2.27 -8.64
N LEU A 513 7.88 -1.68 -9.71
CA LEU A 513 8.79 -0.52 -9.68
C LEU A 513 8.19 0.71 -8.99
N ASN A 514 6.87 0.87 -9.00
CA ASN A 514 6.16 1.96 -8.34
C ASN A 514 6.28 1.94 -6.80
N ARG A 515 6.65 0.81 -6.17
CA ARG A 515 6.77 0.70 -4.69
C ARG A 515 7.93 -0.17 -4.20
N GLN A 516 8.74 -0.71 -5.12
CA GLN A 516 9.91 -1.55 -4.84
C GLN A 516 11.15 -0.82 -5.36
N PHE A 517 11.49 0.28 -4.70
CA PHE A 517 12.42 1.30 -5.22
C PHE A 517 13.87 0.84 -5.35
N LEU A 518 14.22 -0.34 -4.81
CA LEU A 518 15.54 -0.95 -5.02
C LEU A 518 15.71 -1.45 -6.46
N PHE A 519 14.63 -1.59 -7.22
CA PHE A 519 14.63 -2.09 -8.59
C PHE A 519 14.56 -0.95 -9.60
N ARG A 520 15.10 -1.18 -10.80
CA ARG A 520 15.02 -0.27 -11.95
C ARG A 520 14.29 -0.95 -13.11
N PRO A 521 13.82 -0.18 -14.12
CA PRO A 521 13.24 -0.76 -15.33
C PRO A 521 14.13 -1.79 -16.04
N SER A 522 15.45 -1.65 -15.94
CA SER A 522 16.44 -2.60 -16.47
C SER A 522 16.53 -3.93 -15.72
N ASP A 523 15.88 -4.04 -14.57
CA ASP A 523 15.93 -5.24 -13.71
C ASP A 523 14.71 -6.14 -13.87
N VAL A 524 13.73 -5.74 -14.70
CA VAL A 524 12.56 -6.58 -15.00
C VAL A 524 13.04 -7.95 -15.50
N THR A 525 12.39 -9.02 -15.02
CA THR A 525 12.74 -10.44 -15.18
C THR A 525 13.90 -10.98 -14.34
N LYS A 526 14.68 -10.13 -13.66
CA LYS A 526 15.67 -10.58 -12.67
C LYS A 526 14.99 -10.98 -11.36
N MET A 527 15.68 -11.78 -10.54
CA MET A 527 15.18 -12.16 -9.22
C MET A 527 15.19 -10.98 -8.26
N LYS A 528 14.11 -10.84 -7.47
CA LYS A 528 13.96 -9.75 -6.50
C LYS A 528 15.04 -9.78 -5.42
N SER A 529 15.28 -10.94 -4.83
CA SER A 529 16.24 -11.10 -3.73
C SER A 529 17.67 -10.72 -4.13
N ASP A 530 18.17 -11.24 -5.25
CA ASP A 530 19.52 -10.94 -5.76
C ASP A 530 19.69 -9.46 -6.09
N THR A 531 18.70 -8.88 -6.78
CA THR A 531 18.74 -7.48 -7.21
C THR A 531 18.68 -6.55 -5.99
N ALA A 532 17.81 -6.86 -5.02
CA ALA A 532 17.69 -6.08 -3.80
C ALA A 532 18.99 -6.11 -2.99
N ALA A 533 19.60 -7.29 -2.84
CA ALA A 533 20.88 -7.47 -2.16
C ALA A 533 22.00 -6.66 -2.82
N ALA A 534 22.06 -6.65 -4.16
CA ALA A 534 23.03 -5.84 -4.90
C ALA A 534 22.81 -4.33 -4.69
N ALA A 535 21.56 -3.87 -4.69
CA ALA A 535 21.23 -2.46 -4.49
C ALA A 535 21.62 -1.95 -3.09
N VAL A 536 21.30 -2.70 -2.03
CA VAL A 536 21.61 -2.26 -0.65
C VAL A 536 23.09 -2.34 -0.30
N LYS A 537 23.87 -3.22 -0.95
CA LYS A 537 25.34 -3.18 -0.84
C LYS A 537 25.95 -1.89 -1.37
N GLN A 538 25.30 -1.23 -2.33
CA GLN A 538 25.74 0.11 -2.75
C GLN A 538 25.39 1.16 -1.68
N MET A 539 24.27 0.99 -0.97
CA MET A 539 23.86 1.91 0.12
C MET A 539 24.79 1.78 1.33
N ASN A 540 25.14 0.56 1.68
CA ASN A 540 26.12 0.26 2.72
C ASN A 540 27.06 -0.87 2.30
N PRO A 541 28.32 -0.56 1.91
CA PRO A 541 29.29 -1.58 1.53
C PRO A 541 29.62 -2.59 2.63
N SER A 542 29.48 -2.21 3.91
CA SER A 542 29.73 -3.11 5.05
C SER A 542 28.59 -4.09 5.29
N PHE A 543 27.41 -3.87 4.72
CA PHE A 543 26.23 -4.70 4.95
C PHE A 543 26.40 -6.11 4.35
N LYS A 544 26.46 -7.13 5.22
CA LYS A 544 26.59 -8.54 4.82
C LYS A 544 25.21 -9.14 4.55
N ILE A 545 24.96 -9.44 3.28
CA ILE A 545 23.71 -10.01 2.81
C ILE A 545 23.93 -11.16 1.82
N THR A 546 23.16 -12.22 2.01
CA THR A 546 23.07 -13.42 1.16
C THR A 546 21.65 -13.56 0.61
N ALA A 547 21.53 -13.71 -0.72
CA ALA A 547 20.25 -13.79 -1.41
C ALA A 547 19.93 -15.24 -1.82
N HIS A 548 18.73 -15.69 -1.47
CA HIS A 548 18.16 -16.98 -1.85
C HIS A 548 16.94 -16.75 -2.76
N GLN A 549 16.60 -17.76 -3.55
CA GLN A 549 15.47 -17.72 -4.50
C GLN A 549 14.39 -18.74 -4.12
N ASN A 550 14.36 -19.18 -2.87
CA ASN A 550 13.55 -20.30 -2.44
C ASN A 550 12.20 -19.79 -1.92
N ARG A 551 11.11 -20.42 -2.39
CA ARG A 551 9.79 -20.21 -1.79
C ARG A 551 9.78 -20.86 -0.41
N VAL A 552 9.64 -20.04 0.63
CA VAL A 552 9.50 -20.52 2.00
C VAL A 552 8.23 -21.35 2.14
N GLY A 553 8.38 -22.56 2.70
CA GLY A 553 7.31 -23.52 2.93
C GLY A 553 7.86 -24.90 3.25
N PRO A 554 6.99 -25.90 3.48
CA PRO A 554 7.40 -27.26 3.83
C PRO A 554 8.38 -27.88 2.81
N GLU A 555 8.32 -27.48 1.54
CA GLU A 555 9.18 -28.00 0.49
C GLU A 555 10.65 -27.54 0.61
N THR A 556 10.92 -26.47 1.35
CA THR A 556 12.26 -25.86 1.48
C THR A 556 12.90 -26.02 2.86
N GLU A 557 12.31 -26.82 3.75
CA GLU A 557 12.86 -27.14 5.07
C GLU A 557 14.23 -27.85 5.02
N ARG A 558 14.61 -28.45 3.89
CA ARG A 558 15.97 -28.98 3.69
C ARG A 558 17.03 -27.91 3.51
N VAL A 559 16.63 -26.70 3.11
CA VAL A 559 17.51 -25.52 2.97
C VAL A 559 17.48 -24.70 4.25
N TYR A 560 16.28 -24.55 4.83
CA TYR A 560 16.04 -23.83 6.08
C TYR A 560 15.77 -24.82 7.22
N ASP A 561 16.78 -25.64 7.49
CA ASP A 561 16.77 -26.71 8.48
C ASP A 561 16.99 -26.19 9.91
N ASP A 562 17.24 -27.11 10.84
CA ASP A 562 17.45 -26.79 12.25
C ASP A 562 18.69 -25.90 12.44
N ASP A 563 19.82 -26.25 11.82
CA ASP A 563 21.07 -25.48 11.90
C ASP A 563 20.88 -24.05 11.37
N PHE A 564 20.15 -23.89 10.26
CA PHE A 564 19.80 -22.58 9.75
C PHE A 564 19.05 -21.75 10.79
N PHE A 565 17.93 -22.25 11.31
CA PHE A 565 17.11 -21.49 12.26
C PHE A 565 17.83 -21.25 13.58
N GLU A 566 18.55 -22.24 14.14
CA GLU A 566 19.25 -22.11 15.42
C GLU A 566 20.25 -20.96 15.42
N SER A 567 20.91 -20.73 14.28
CA SER A 567 21.90 -19.67 14.10
C SER A 567 21.33 -18.24 14.00
N LEU A 568 20.02 -18.08 13.82
CA LEU A 568 19.39 -16.77 13.66
C LEU A 568 19.19 -16.06 15.00
N ASN A 569 19.28 -14.73 15.00
CA ASN A 569 18.84 -13.87 16.10
C ASN A 569 17.37 -13.46 15.94
N GLY A 570 16.85 -13.39 14.72
CA GLY A 570 15.45 -13.05 14.46
C GLY A 570 15.02 -13.24 13.02
N VAL A 571 13.71 -13.14 12.80
CA VAL A 571 13.06 -13.24 11.49
C VAL A 571 12.23 -12.00 11.23
N SER A 572 12.17 -11.55 9.98
CA SER A 572 11.28 -10.47 9.54
C SER A 572 10.49 -10.92 8.32
N ASN A 573 9.17 -10.80 8.39
CA ASN A 573 8.27 -11.13 7.29
C ASN A 573 8.00 -9.88 6.43
N ALA A 574 8.02 -10.09 5.13
CA ALA A 574 7.63 -9.14 4.08
C ALA A 574 6.73 -9.84 3.04
N LEU A 575 5.75 -10.59 3.55
CA LEU A 575 4.91 -11.53 2.81
C LEU A 575 3.62 -10.89 2.29
N ASP A 576 2.96 -11.53 1.33
CA ASP A 576 1.72 -11.05 0.71
C ASP A 576 0.52 -12.01 0.88
N ASN A 577 0.72 -13.14 1.56
CA ASN A 577 -0.31 -14.15 1.79
C ASN A 577 -0.28 -14.68 3.23
N VAL A 578 -1.44 -15.08 3.75
CA VAL A 578 -1.61 -15.54 5.14
C VAL A 578 -0.96 -16.92 5.35
N ASP A 579 -0.97 -17.80 4.36
CA ASP A 579 -0.41 -19.16 4.49
C ASP A 579 1.10 -19.13 4.82
N ALA A 580 1.86 -18.28 4.13
CA ALA A 580 3.29 -18.12 4.38
C ALA A 580 3.56 -17.48 5.75
N ARG A 581 2.74 -16.50 6.16
CA ARG A 581 2.84 -15.89 7.50
C ARG A 581 2.64 -16.93 8.59
N MET A 582 1.57 -17.72 8.48
CA MET A 582 1.25 -18.82 9.40
C MET A 582 2.34 -19.90 9.41
N TYR A 583 2.96 -20.19 8.27
CA TYR A 583 4.11 -21.09 8.21
C TYR A 583 5.31 -20.53 8.99
N MET A 584 5.70 -19.28 8.74
CA MET A 584 6.84 -18.66 9.40
C MET A 584 6.61 -18.47 10.90
N ASP A 585 5.39 -18.12 11.32
CA ASP A 585 5.00 -18.06 12.72
C ASP A 585 5.25 -19.40 13.42
N ARG A 586 4.75 -20.52 12.86
CA ARG A 586 4.98 -21.86 13.43
C ARG A 586 6.46 -22.22 13.54
N ARG A 587 7.27 -21.89 12.53
CA ARG A 587 8.73 -22.13 12.56
C ARG A 587 9.38 -21.27 13.66
N CYS A 588 9.05 -19.98 13.75
CA CYS A 588 9.60 -19.08 14.77
C CYS A 588 9.23 -19.51 16.20
N VAL A 589 7.99 -19.97 16.42
CA VAL A 589 7.56 -20.56 17.69
C VAL A 589 8.37 -21.82 18.02
N TYR A 590 8.55 -22.72 17.06
CA TYR A 590 9.30 -23.97 17.26
C TYR A 590 10.77 -23.71 17.66
N TYR A 591 11.48 -22.84 16.93
CA TYR A 591 12.89 -22.50 17.19
C TYR A 591 13.10 -21.35 18.18
N ARG A 592 12.01 -20.82 18.75
CA ARG A 592 12.02 -19.72 19.72
C ARG A 592 12.76 -18.49 19.19
N LYS A 593 12.46 -18.10 17.95
CA LYS A 593 13.03 -16.89 17.33
C LYS A 593 12.02 -15.75 17.36
N PRO A 594 12.47 -14.51 17.68
CA PRO A 594 11.67 -13.32 17.48
C PRO A 594 11.21 -13.19 16.03
N LEU A 595 9.97 -12.76 15.84
CA LEU A 595 9.38 -12.52 14.52
C LEU A 595 8.80 -11.10 14.45
N LEU A 596 9.24 -10.36 13.43
CA LEU A 596 8.68 -9.07 13.04
C LEU A 596 7.71 -9.28 11.87
N GLU A 597 6.42 -9.07 12.10
CA GLU A 597 5.36 -9.22 11.10
C GLU A 597 4.78 -7.87 10.68
N SER A 598 4.44 -7.73 9.40
CA SER A 598 3.82 -6.52 8.86
C SER A 598 2.99 -6.78 7.60
N GLY A 599 1.93 -5.97 7.43
CA GLY A 599 1.00 -6.04 6.31
C GLY A 599 0.59 -4.66 5.83
N THR A 600 0.24 -4.56 4.54
CA THR A 600 -0.31 -3.33 3.94
C THR A 600 -1.47 -3.64 3.02
N LEU A 601 -2.47 -2.75 2.99
CA LEU A 601 -3.60 -2.81 2.08
C LEU A 601 -4.02 -1.37 1.71
N GLY A 602 -3.58 -0.90 0.55
CA GLY A 602 -3.81 0.49 0.13
C GLY A 602 -3.15 1.47 1.09
N THR A 603 -3.95 2.35 1.71
CA THR A 603 -3.49 3.32 2.73
C THR A 603 -3.42 2.75 4.15
N LYS A 604 -3.82 1.48 4.35
CA LYS A 604 -3.82 0.80 5.64
C LYS A 604 -2.55 0.00 5.82
N GLY A 605 -2.07 -0.10 7.06
CA GLY A 605 -0.97 -0.97 7.43
C GLY A 605 -1.08 -1.44 8.87
N ASN A 606 -0.44 -2.56 9.18
CA ASN A 606 -0.34 -3.11 10.52
C ASN A 606 1.06 -3.66 10.78
N ILE A 607 1.45 -3.66 12.05
CA ILE A 607 2.69 -4.26 12.55
C ILE A 607 2.36 -5.15 13.74
N GLN A 608 3.05 -6.27 13.88
CA GLN A 608 2.96 -7.14 15.04
C GLN A 608 4.35 -7.71 15.36
N VAL A 609 4.71 -7.71 16.64
CA VAL A 609 5.95 -8.30 17.14
C VAL A 609 5.62 -9.56 17.93
N VAL A 610 6.33 -10.66 17.64
CA VAL A 610 6.25 -11.91 18.39
C VAL A 610 7.58 -12.13 19.09
N ILE A 611 7.57 -12.03 20.43
CA ILE A 611 8.74 -12.23 21.28
C ILE A 611 8.58 -13.57 22.01
N PRO A 612 9.54 -14.51 21.85
CA PRO A 612 9.50 -15.80 22.51
C PRO A 612 9.31 -15.67 24.02
N PHE A 613 8.38 -16.45 24.58
CA PHE A 613 8.07 -16.49 26.01
C PHE A 613 7.50 -15.18 26.61
N VAL A 614 7.13 -14.20 25.78
CA VAL A 614 6.57 -12.91 26.23
C VAL A 614 5.19 -12.65 25.61
N THR A 615 5.09 -12.70 24.28
CA THR A 615 3.85 -12.39 23.56
C THR A 615 3.17 -13.65 23.03
N GLU A 616 1.93 -13.52 22.59
CA GLU A 616 1.29 -14.54 21.75
C GLU A 616 1.94 -14.60 20.35
N SER A 617 1.67 -15.69 19.63
CA SER A 617 2.10 -15.89 18.24
C SER A 617 1.14 -15.23 17.25
N TYR A 618 1.54 -15.04 16.00
CA TYR A 618 0.66 -14.47 14.97
C TYR A 618 -0.62 -15.31 14.80
N SER A 619 -0.50 -16.64 14.83
CA SER A 619 -1.62 -17.56 14.68
C SER A 619 -2.52 -17.72 15.90
N SER A 620 -2.25 -17.00 16.99
CA SER A 620 -3.06 -17.04 18.22
C SER A 620 -4.38 -16.27 18.10
N SER A 621 -4.45 -15.31 17.18
CA SER A 621 -5.66 -14.55 16.85
C SER A 621 -6.18 -14.92 15.45
N GLN A 622 -7.47 -14.70 15.21
CA GLN A 622 -8.11 -15.06 13.96
C GLN A 622 -8.54 -13.82 13.17
N ASP A 623 -7.95 -13.64 11.99
CA ASP A 623 -8.39 -12.65 11.03
C ASP A 623 -9.73 -13.06 10.38
N PRO A 624 -10.60 -12.09 10.01
CA PRO A 624 -11.79 -12.38 9.22
C PRO A 624 -11.43 -13.14 7.94
N PRO A 625 -12.17 -14.22 7.58
CA PRO A 625 -11.91 -14.94 6.35
C PRO A 625 -12.20 -14.05 5.13
N GLU A 626 -11.52 -14.35 4.02
CA GLU A 626 -11.87 -13.74 2.75
C GLU A 626 -13.37 -13.97 2.44
N LYS A 627 -14.03 -12.93 1.92
CA LYS A 627 -15.44 -13.02 1.53
C LYS A 627 -15.57 -14.06 0.41
N SER A 628 -16.20 -15.18 0.71
CA SER A 628 -16.56 -16.19 -0.28
C SER A 628 -17.97 -15.91 -0.82
N ILE A 629 -18.13 -16.00 -2.14
CA ILE A 629 -19.44 -15.83 -2.78
C ILE A 629 -20.13 -17.20 -2.79
N PRO A 630 -21.40 -17.31 -2.36
CA PRO A 630 -22.12 -18.58 -2.40
C PRO A 630 -22.17 -19.15 -3.83
N ILE A 631 -21.93 -20.46 -3.96
CA ILE A 631 -21.88 -21.14 -5.27
C ILE A 631 -23.17 -20.95 -6.07
N CYS A 632 -24.34 -20.96 -5.42
CA CYS A 632 -25.63 -20.72 -6.08
C CYS A 632 -25.73 -19.31 -6.69
N THR A 633 -25.18 -18.31 -6.00
CA THR A 633 -25.11 -16.91 -6.46
C THR A 633 -24.18 -16.80 -7.66
N LEU A 634 -22.99 -17.43 -7.61
CA LEU A 634 -22.05 -17.44 -8.74
C LEU A 634 -22.63 -18.15 -9.97
N LYS A 635 -23.28 -19.30 -9.79
CA LYS A 635 -23.75 -20.12 -10.92
C LYS A 635 -25.01 -19.59 -11.59
N ASN A 636 -25.99 -19.11 -10.82
CA ASN A 636 -27.33 -18.85 -11.35
C ASN A 636 -27.88 -17.45 -11.05
N PHE A 637 -27.49 -16.83 -9.93
CA PHE A 637 -28.12 -15.61 -9.45
C PHE A 637 -27.12 -14.47 -9.14
N PRO A 638 -26.25 -14.08 -10.09
CA PRO A 638 -25.35 -12.96 -9.89
C PRO A 638 -26.15 -11.64 -9.83
N ASN A 639 -25.78 -10.76 -8.89
CA ASN A 639 -26.43 -9.46 -8.71
C ASN A 639 -25.43 -8.30 -8.57
N ALA A 640 -24.14 -8.61 -8.47
CA ALA A 640 -23.03 -7.66 -8.43
C ALA A 640 -21.97 -8.06 -9.48
N ILE A 641 -21.14 -7.11 -9.89
CA ILE A 641 -20.14 -7.34 -10.94
C ILE A 641 -19.10 -8.38 -10.52
N GLU A 642 -18.74 -8.41 -9.24
CA GLU A 642 -17.81 -9.33 -8.61
C GLU A 642 -18.24 -10.78 -8.80
N HIS A 643 -19.55 -11.06 -8.76
CA HIS A 643 -20.08 -12.41 -8.99
C HIS A 643 -19.78 -12.89 -10.41
N THR A 644 -19.96 -12.00 -11.40
CA THR A 644 -19.68 -12.33 -12.80
C THR A 644 -18.18 -12.39 -13.11
N LEU A 645 -17.36 -11.61 -12.41
CA LEU A 645 -15.89 -11.65 -12.54
C LEU A 645 -15.33 -12.96 -11.97
N GLN A 646 -15.79 -13.39 -10.80
CA GLN A 646 -15.40 -14.68 -10.23
C GLN A 646 -15.87 -15.83 -11.12
N TRP A 647 -17.11 -15.80 -11.59
CA TRP A 647 -17.61 -16.79 -12.56
C TRP A 647 -16.73 -16.84 -13.83
N ALA A 648 -16.36 -15.68 -14.39
CA ALA A 648 -15.52 -15.62 -15.58
C ALA A 648 -14.10 -16.16 -15.32
N ARG A 649 -13.54 -15.94 -14.13
CA ARG A 649 -12.25 -16.50 -13.72
C ARG A 649 -12.29 -18.02 -13.61
N ASP A 650 -13.39 -18.55 -13.07
CA ASP A 650 -13.63 -19.99 -12.94
C ASP A 650 -13.82 -20.64 -14.32
N GLU A 651 -14.57 -20.01 -15.23
CA GLU A 651 -14.70 -20.46 -16.62
C GLU A 651 -13.35 -20.49 -17.33
N PHE A 652 -12.53 -19.44 -17.18
CA PHE A 652 -11.18 -19.42 -17.77
C PHE A 652 -10.31 -20.56 -17.25
N GLU A 653 -10.30 -20.80 -15.92
CA GLU A 653 -9.53 -21.90 -15.31
C GLU A 653 -10.01 -23.27 -15.80
N GLY A 654 -11.32 -23.47 -15.86
CA GLY A 654 -11.93 -24.72 -16.29
C GLY A 654 -11.60 -25.05 -17.75
N LEU A 655 -11.81 -24.08 -18.64
CA LEU A 655 -11.65 -24.25 -20.08
C LEU A 655 -10.19 -24.37 -20.52
N PHE A 656 -9.32 -23.49 -20.02
CA PHE A 656 -7.99 -23.30 -20.60
C PHE A 656 -6.85 -23.86 -19.73
N LYS A 657 -7.16 -24.36 -18.53
CA LYS A 657 -6.15 -24.98 -17.67
C LYS A 657 -6.52 -26.38 -17.21
N GLN A 658 -7.65 -26.54 -16.51
CA GLN A 658 -8.02 -27.84 -15.93
C GLN A 658 -8.29 -28.90 -17.01
N ALA A 659 -9.06 -28.56 -18.04
CA ALA A 659 -9.35 -29.50 -19.13
C ALA A 659 -8.08 -29.95 -19.88
N PRO A 660 -7.17 -29.06 -20.32
CA PRO A 660 -5.88 -29.46 -20.88
C PRO A 660 -4.98 -30.26 -19.93
N GLU A 661 -4.90 -29.90 -18.64
CA GLU A 661 -4.10 -30.63 -17.64
C GLU A 661 -4.63 -32.06 -17.45
N ASN A 662 -5.94 -32.24 -17.37
CA ASN A 662 -6.57 -33.56 -17.27
C ASN A 662 -6.32 -34.40 -18.53
N ALA A 663 -6.42 -33.81 -19.72
CA ALA A 663 -6.11 -34.49 -20.97
C ALA A 663 -4.64 -34.94 -21.03
N MET A 664 -3.70 -34.07 -20.62
CA MET A 664 -2.28 -34.41 -20.56
C MET A 664 -2.00 -35.52 -19.53
N GLN A 665 -2.60 -35.45 -18.35
CA GLN A 665 -2.44 -36.50 -17.33
C GLN A 665 -3.03 -37.84 -17.79
N TYR A 666 -4.17 -37.82 -18.49
CA TYR A 666 -4.73 -39.03 -19.09
C TYR A 666 -3.76 -39.69 -20.09
N LEU A 667 -3.04 -38.89 -20.88
CA LEU A 667 -2.08 -39.40 -21.87
C LEU A 667 -0.75 -39.86 -21.27
N THR A 668 -0.35 -39.30 -20.12
CA THR A 668 1.01 -39.51 -19.55
C THR A 668 1.05 -40.41 -18.33
N ASP A 669 -0.05 -40.53 -17.58
CA ASP A 669 -0.10 -41.28 -16.33
C ASP A 669 -0.99 -42.52 -16.46
N SER A 670 -0.37 -43.70 -16.45
CA SER A 670 -1.04 -45.00 -16.55
C SER A 670 -2.04 -45.30 -15.43
N LYS A 671 -1.96 -44.57 -14.30
CA LYS A 671 -2.88 -44.70 -13.16
C LYS A 671 -3.95 -43.61 -13.11
N PHE A 672 -4.01 -42.72 -14.11
CA PHE A 672 -5.00 -41.63 -14.14
C PHE A 672 -6.43 -42.15 -13.99
N MET A 673 -6.82 -43.14 -14.81
CA MET A 673 -8.17 -43.71 -14.78
C MET A 673 -8.54 -44.28 -13.41
N GLU A 674 -7.63 -45.01 -12.77
CA GLU A 674 -7.85 -45.59 -11.44
C GLU A 674 -8.07 -44.50 -10.38
N ARG A 675 -7.29 -43.40 -10.44
CA ARG A 675 -7.42 -42.29 -9.50
C ARG A 675 -8.70 -41.48 -9.73
N THR A 676 -9.02 -41.18 -10.99
CA THR A 676 -10.19 -40.39 -11.37
C THR A 676 -11.48 -41.09 -10.97
N LEU A 677 -11.57 -42.42 -11.16
CA LEU A 677 -12.76 -43.20 -10.77
C LEU A 677 -12.96 -43.30 -9.24
N LYS A 678 -11.93 -43.02 -8.44
CA LYS A 678 -12.02 -42.97 -6.97
C LYS A 678 -12.43 -41.59 -6.44
N LEU A 679 -12.60 -40.59 -7.31
CA LEU A 679 -13.06 -39.26 -6.91
C LEU A 679 -14.54 -39.31 -6.45
N PRO A 680 -14.92 -38.48 -5.47
CA PRO A 680 -16.28 -38.48 -4.94
C PRO A 680 -17.32 -37.85 -5.88
N GLY A 681 -18.56 -38.34 -5.80
CA GLY A 681 -19.71 -37.71 -6.45
C GLY A 681 -19.67 -37.73 -7.98
N ALA A 682 -20.00 -36.60 -8.60
CA ALA A 682 -20.04 -36.44 -10.07
C ALA A 682 -18.67 -36.11 -10.70
N GLN A 683 -17.64 -35.87 -9.89
CA GLN A 683 -16.31 -35.47 -10.37
C GLN A 683 -15.69 -36.45 -11.39
N PRO A 684 -15.80 -37.78 -11.25
CA PRO A 684 -15.29 -38.69 -12.27
C PRO A 684 -15.89 -38.43 -13.66
N VAL A 685 -17.20 -38.15 -13.72
CA VAL A 685 -17.90 -37.88 -14.97
C VAL A 685 -17.46 -36.55 -15.57
N GLU A 686 -17.37 -35.49 -14.75
CA GLU A 686 -16.90 -34.17 -15.18
C GLU A 686 -15.48 -34.22 -15.76
N VAL A 687 -14.56 -34.91 -15.07
CA VAL A 687 -13.17 -35.04 -15.51
C VAL A 687 -13.08 -35.85 -16.82
N LEU A 688 -13.78 -36.98 -16.92
CA LEU A 688 -13.73 -37.84 -18.10
C LEU A 688 -14.41 -37.18 -19.31
N ASP A 689 -15.51 -36.45 -19.11
CA ASP A 689 -16.17 -35.67 -20.17
C ASP A 689 -15.26 -34.55 -20.68
N ALA A 690 -14.57 -33.84 -19.77
CA ALA A 690 -13.59 -32.82 -20.16
C ALA A 690 -12.43 -33.41 -20.98
N VAL A 691 -11.91 -34.58 -20.61
CA VAL A 691 -10.88 -35.29 -21.38
C VAL A 691 -11.41 -35.71 -22.75
N TYR A 692 -12.59 -36.32 -22.79
CA TYR A 692 -13.21 -36.77 -24.04
C TYR A 692 -13.45 -35.60 -25.01
N LYS A 693 -13.95 -34.46 -24.51
CA LYS A 693 -14.09 -33.25 -25.31
C LYS A 693 -12.76 -32.73 -25.83
N SER A 694 -11.77 -32.60 -24.95
CA SER A 694 -10.47 -32.04 -25.29
C SER A 694 -9.68 -32.88 -26.31
N VAL A 695 -9.83 -34.20 -26.27
CA VAL A 695 -9.03 -35.13 -27.08
C VAL A 695 -9.79 -35.65 -28.31
N VAL A 696 -11.13 -35.69 -28.27
CA VAL A 696 -11.94 -36.32 -29.32
C VAL A 696 -12.91 -35.35 -29.99
N THR A 697 -13.88 -34.79 -29.26
CA THR A 697 -15.00 -34.10 -29.93
C THR A 697 -14.72 -32.65 -30.29
N ASP A 698 -13.97 -31.94 -29.44
CA ASP A 698 -13.76 -30.50 -29.53
C ASP A 698 -12.29 -30.19 -29.84
N CYS A 699 -11.50 -31.17 -30.26
CA CYS A 699 -10.10 -30.99 -30.65
C CYS A 699 -10.03 -30.17 -31.95
N PRO A 700 -9.54 -28.92 -31.95
CA PRO A 700 -9.53 -28.09 -33.15
C PRO A 700 -8.40 -28.52 -34.09
N HIS A 701 -8.68 -28.55 -35.40
CA HIS A 701 -7.68 -28.83 -36.44
C HIS A 701 -7.27 -27.57 -37.23
N SER A 702 -7.99 -26.47 -37.03
CA SER A 702 -7.74 -25.19 -37.66
C SER A 702 -8.20 -24.02 -36.78
N TRP A 703 -7.71 -22.81 -37.09
CA TRP A 703 -8.20 -21.58 -36.48
C TRP A 703 -9.72 -21.41 -36.62
N ALA A 704 -10.28 -21.80 -37.77
CA ALA A 704 -11.71 -21.70 -38.02
C ALA A 704 -12.52 -22.60 -37.06
N ASP A 705 -11.98 -23.75 -36.66
CA ASP A 705 -12.60 -24.64 -35.69
C ASP A 705 -12.62 -24.00 -34.29
N CYS A 706 -11.54 -23.31 -33.89
CA CYS A 706 -11.49 -22.55 -32.64
C CYS A 706 -12.57 -21.46 -32.62
N VAL A 707 -12.72 -20.72 -33.72
CA VAL A 707 -13.76 -19.67 -33.86
C VAL A 707 -15.17 -20.28 -33.79
N ALA A 708 -15.40 -21.42 -34.43
CA ALA A 708 -16.67 -22.13 -34.38
C ALA A 708 -16.98 -22.62 -32.95
N TRP A 709 -15.98 -23.19 -32.26
CA TRP A 709 -16.08 -23.61 -30.88
C TRP A 709 -16.43 -22.43 -29.96
N ALA A 710 -15.72 -21.30 -30.07
CA ALA A 710 -15.96 -20.12 -29.26
C ALA A 710 -17.37 -19.54 -29.47
N ARG A 711 -17.85 -19.53 -30.73
CA ARG A 711 -19.23 -19.13 -31.06
C ARG A 711 -20.27 -20.06 -30.44
N ASN A 712 -20.03 -21.37 -30.47
CA ASN A 712 -20.92 -22.37 -29.88
C ASN A 712 -20.91 -22.28 -28.35
N HIS A 713 -19.75 -22.15 -27.74
CA HIS A 713 -19.59 -21.96 -26.30
C HIS A 713 -20.31 -20.67 -25.83
N TRP A 714 -20.18 -19.57 -26.57
CA TRP A 714 -20.92 -18.33 -26.32
C TRP A 714 -22.44 -18.56 -26.32
N GLN A 715 -22.95 -19.33 -27.30
CA GLN A 715 -24.38 -19.67 -27.37
C GLN A 715 -24.83 -20.42 -26.13
N CYS A 716 -24.05 -21.42 -25.72
CA CYS A 716 -24.33 -22.22 -24.55
C CYS A 716 -24.40 -21.35 -23.29
N GLN A 717 -23.36 -20.56 -23.02
CA GLN A 717 -23.26 -19.81 -21.77
C GLN A 717 -24.23 -18.62 -21.67
N TYR A 718 -24.33 -17.81 -22.74
CA TYR A 718 -25.05 -16.53 -22.66
C TYR A 718 -26.47 -16.57 -23.23
N SER A 719 -26.92 -17.73 -23.72
CA SER A 719 -28.25 -17.88 -24.31
C SER A 719 -28.93 -19.17 -23.85
N ASN A 720 -28.36 -20.35 -24.13
CA ASN A 720 -29.02 -21.63 -23.85
C ASN A 720 -29.18 -21.86 -22.35
N ASN A 721 -28.12 -21.65 -21.57
CA ASN A 721 -28.17 -21.78 -20.11
C ASN A 721 -29.14 -20.79 -19.49
N ILE A 722 -29.22 -19.57 -20.02
CA ILE A 722 -30.19 -18.56 -19.57
C ILE A 722 -31.63 -18.98 -19.90
N ARG A 723 -31.88 -19.50 -21.10
CA ARG A 723 -33.20 -20.05 -21.48
C ARG A 723 -33.59 -21.23 -20.59
N GLN A 724 -32.64 -22.12 -20.28
CA GLN A 724 -32.87 -23.24 -19.37
C GLN A 724 -33.19 -22.75 -17.95
N LEU A 725 -32.49 -21.72 -17.46
CA LEU A 725 -32.76 -21.12 -16.16
C LEU A 725 -34.16 -20.51 -16.10
N LEU A 726 -34.57 -19.77 -17.14
CA LEU A 726 -35.92 -19.20 -17.24
C LEU A 726 -37.02 -20.25 -17.47
N HIS A 727 -36.69 -21.38 -18.07
CA HIS A 727 -37.61 -22.52 -18.18
C HIS A 727 -37.86 -23.15 -16.81
N ASN A 728 -36.80 -23.33 -16.02
CA ASN A 728 -36.90 -23.86 -14.66
C ASN A 728 -37.54 -22.86 -13.69
N PHE A 729 -37.27 -21.57 -13.90
CA PHE A 729 -37.78 -20.46 -13.09
C PHE A 729 -38.42 -19.37 -13.96
N PRO A 730 -39.71 -19.50 -14.31
CA PRO A 730 -40.40 -18.51 -15.14
C PRO A 730 -40.28 -17.06 -14.60
N PRO A 731 -40.24 -16.04 -15.46
CA PRO A 731 -40.10 -14.63 -15.05
C PRO A 731 -41.16 -14.14 -14.05
N ASP A 732 -42.35 -14.72 -14.10
CA ASP A 732 -43.52 -14.40 -13.28
C ASP A 732 -43.73 -15.39 -12.13
N GLN A 733 -42.80 -16.33 -11.91
CA GLN A 733 -42.91 -17.32 -10.84
C GLN A 733 -43.02 -16.67 -9.46
N LEU A 734 -43.92 -17.20 -8.64
CA LEU A 734 -44.06 -16.84 -7.23
C LEU A 734 -43.39 -17.88 -6.32
N THR A 735 -42.92 -17.44 -5.16
CA THR A 735 -42.45 -18.29 -4.07
C THR A 735 -43.63 -18.91 -3.31
N SER A 736 -43.34 -19.80 -2.37
CA SER A 736 -44.34 -20.37 -1.46
C SER A 736 -45.07 -19.32 -0.59
N SER A 737 -44.46 -18.15 -0.38
CA SER A 737 -45.08 -17.02 0.33
C SER A 737 -45.91 -16.10 -0.57
N GLY A 738 -46.02 -16.41 -1.87
CA GLY A 738 -46.71 -15.57 -2.85
C GLY A 738 -45.91 -14.36 -3.33
N ALA A 739 -44.65 -14.21 -2.89
CA ALA A 739 -43.77 -13.14 -3.36
C ALA A 739 -43.14 -13.50 -4.73
N PRO A 740 -42.78 -12.53 -5.59
CA PRO A 740 -42.07 -12.80 -6.84
C PRO A 740 -40.72 -13.49 -6.60
N PHE A 741 -40.44 -14.57 -7.32
CA PHE A 741 -39.17 -15.29 -7.23
C PHE A 741 -37.99 -14.41 -7.63
N TRP A 742 -38.15 -13.63 -8.70
CA TRP A 742 -37.16 -12.67 -9.19
C TRP A 742 -37.31 -11.32 -8.48
N SER A 743 -36.85 -11.27 -7.22
CA SER A 743 -36.86 -10.07 -6.40
C SER A 743 -35.59 -9.98 -5.54
N GLY A 744 -35.24 -8.76 -5.12
CA GLY A 744 -34.07 -8.48 -4.30
C GLY A 744 -32.76 -9.02 -4.93
N PRO A 745 -32.08 -9.99 -4.29
CA PRO A 745 -30.80 -10.53 -4.77
C PRO A 745 -30.91 -11.35 -6.07
N LYS A 746 -32.12 -11.71 -6.52
CA LYS A 746 -32.33 -12.51 -7.74
C LYS A 746 -32.81 -11.62 -8.88
N ARG A 747 -31.87 -11.21 -9.74
CA ARG A 747 -32.17 -10.42 -10.94
C ARG A 747 -32.65 -11.36 -12.05
N CYS A 748 -33.82 -11.06 -12.64
CA CYS A 748 -34.34 -11.85 -13.75
C CYS A 748 -33.43 -11.71 -14.98
N PRO A 749 -32.82 -12.80 -15.48
CA PRO A 749 -31.94 -12.73 -16.64
C PRO A 749 -32.76 -12.67 -17.93
N HIS A 750 -32.09 -12.34 -19.04
CA HIS A 750 -32.65 -12.49 -20.37
C HIS A 750 -31.60 -13.08 -21.31
N PRO A 751 -31.97 -14.02 -22.20
CA PRO A 751 -31.02 -14.63 -23.12
C PRO A 751 -30.46 -13.58 -24.08
N LEU A 752 -29.19 -13.69 -24.43
CA LEU A 752 -28.57 -12.82 -25.42
C LEU A 752 -28.61 -13.48 -26.80
N ASP A 753 -28.94 -12.70 -27.81
CA ASP A 753 -28.78 -13.09 -29.22
C ASP A 753 -27.43 -12.65 -29.74
N PHE A 754 -26.75 -13.52 -30.48
CA PHE A 754 -25.42 -13.24 -31.01
C PHE A 754 -25.48 -12.16 -32.11
N SER A 755 -24.54 -11.22 -32.09
CA SER A 755 -24.41 -10.21 -33.15
C SER A 755 -22.93 -9.92 -33.42
N THR A 756 -22.56 -9.90 -34.69
CA THR A 756 -21.21 -9.57 -35.19
C THR A 756 -20.91 -8.08 -35.17
N SER A 757 -21.92 -7.21 -35.08
CA SER A 757 -21.74 -5.75 -35.07
C SER A 757 -21.39 -5.18 -33.67
N ASN A 758 -21.49 -6.00 -32.62
CA ASN A 758 -21.16 -5.58 -31.26
C ASN A 758 -19.70 -5.91 -30.94
N VAL A 759 -18.85 -4.88 -30.89
CA VAL A 759 -17.38 -4.98 -30.70
C VAL A 759 -17.00 -5.79 -29.45
N ARG A 760 -17.75 -5.68 -28.34
CA ARG A 760 -17.51 -6.49 -27.11
C ARG A 760 -17.79 -7.98 -27.30
N ARG A 761 -18.68 -8.35 -28.22
CA ARG A 761 -19.01 -9.75 -28.55
C ARG A 761 -18.03 -10.33 -29.57
N MET A 762 -17.44 -9.49 -30.41
CA MET A 762 -16.40 -9.87 -31.37
C MET A 762 -15.03 -10.10 -30.68
N PHE A 763 -14.69 -9.30 -29.66
CA PHE A 763 -13.43 -9.44 -28.91
C PHE A 763 -13.29 -10.80 -28.22
N ARG A 764 -14.40 -11.42 -27.80
CA ARG A 764 -14.44 -12.78 -27.22
C ARG A 764 -14.14 -13.89 -28.22
N ILE A 765 -14.28 -13.62 -29.52
CA ILE A 765 -13.98 -14.56 -30.61
C ILE A 765 -12.55 -14.34 -31.14
N SER A 766 -11.97 -13.14 -31.01
CA SER A 766 -10.59 -12.89 -31.44
C SER A 766 -9.51 -13.40 -30.46
N THR A 767 -9.88 -13.68 -29.21
CA THR A 767 -9.04 -14.36 -28.20
C THR A 767 -9.14 -15.89 -28.23
N SER A 768 -9.94 -16.45 -29.15
CA SER A 768 -9.92 -17.89 -29.45
C SER A 768 -8.54 -18.34 -29.93
#